data_AF-A0A1X9Z6Y6-F1
#
_entry.id   AF-A0A1X9Z6Y6-F1
#
_cell.length_a   1.000
_cell.length_b   1.000
_cell.length_c   1.000
_cell.angle_alpha   90.00
_cell.angle_beta   90.00
_cell.angle_gamma   90.00
#
_symmetry.space_group_name_H-M   'P 1'
#
loop_
_entity.id
_entity.type
_entity.pdbx_description
1 polymer ?
#
loop_
_entity_poly.entity_id
_entity_poly.type
_entity_poly.pdbx_seq_one_letter_code
_entity_poly.pdbx_strand_id
1 'polypeptide(L)'
;MKTIIFTTILFVVASTSGFAQKIKIACVGNSITYGMGIANREKNSYPAQLQNMLGSGYEVMNFGHSGATVLKNTVNPYWKTKAYADALKSEPNIVLIKLGTNDSKGQNRNRYDEFENTYKELINSFRQLSTKPRIILVAPVAAFSTDTTYISDPVLVNRIIPMIQHVAYREKLEIINLHPLFVDKEGMFPDKIHPASIGASIIATRLYEAITQNRTENSDIFSKIKEGKNITEFNGFECASFKFNGRDCKVVKPKVVAKGHPWVWRARFWGHEPQTDVSLLERGFHIVYCDVAELFGNAEAVGLWNKFYNLMQTCGLSKKVALEGMSRGGVYVYNWALANPEKVACIYADAPVLDLKSWPGKKRNAGAKEPWEDFKKDYNLTETQADNFKNSPLDHAAKIAKLGFPMLHVVGDVDDVVPIAENTTPFEKIVRENGGNITVIHKANVNHHPHSLPNPTPITDFILRATGQKVNFAAIAVPGSEYRSGAGWTLGKDWWAQHENIDSLLLAEKNLDILFLGNSITQGTGGHRTSVTYKPGFKAFDSVFVNLKWESAGISGDRSQNILWRLQNGNYAKAKPKVMVVMIGVNNISAGDSPEEIVAAISKVTDWTSKNMPSTKVLLLGPLPVGIKRDDERRLKYEKVHLLLAKLPRKNYTYQSIASPFLLPNGDLDPTKYGSDGIHLQADGYKAWAMALKPMITKLLAEK
;
A
#
# COMPACT_ATOMS: atom_id res chain seq x y z
N MET A 1 -70.21 -33.86 32.25
CA MET A 1 -69.22 -32.79 32.51
C MET A 1 -67.89 -33.45 32.88
N LYS A 2 -66.89 -33.37 32.00
CA LYS A 2 -65.53 -33.83 32.28
C LYS A 2 -64.56 -32.70 31.93
N THR A 3 -63.88 -32.21 32.95
CA THR A 3 -62.87 -31.15 32.93
C THR A 3 -61.61 -31.67 32.23
N ILE A 4 -61.15 -30.97 31.19
CA ILE A 4 -59.88 -31.24 30.51
C ILE A 4 -58.86 -30.24 31.03
N ILE A 5 -57.81 -30.75 31.67
CA ILE A 5 -56.65 -29.98 32.15
C ILE A 5 -55.67 -29.85 30.98
N PHE A 6 -55.35 -28.61 30.59
CA PHE A 6 -54.27 -28.31 29.65
C PHE A 6 -52.98 -28.09 30.43
N THR A 7 -51.98 -28.94 30.21
CA THR A 7 -50.62 -28.75 30.71
C THR A 7 -49.80 -28.00 29.67
N THR A 8 -49.42 -26.76 29.96
CA THR A 8 -48.54 -25.95 29.10
C THR A 8 -47.08 -26.34 29.35
N ILE A 9 -46.40 -26.89 28.35
CA ILE A 9 -44.94 -27.13 28.37
C ILE A 9 -44.23 -25.87 27.88
N LEU A 10 -43.44 -25.26 28.76
CA LEU A 10 -42.62 -24.08 28.48
C LEU A 10 -41.25 -24.53 27.94
N PHE A 11 -40.96 -24.28 26.65
CA PHE A 11 -39.61 -24.47 26.09
C PHE A 11 -38.74 -23.26 26.44
N VAL A 12 -37.79 -23.44 27.35
CA VAL A 12 -36.73 -22.46 27.63
C VAL A 12 -35.60 -22.69 26.63
N VAL A 13 -35.49 -21.83 25.62
CA VAL A 13 -34.30 -21.76 24.75
C VAL A 13 -33.27 -20.89 25.45
N ALA A 14 -32.27 -21.51 26.07
CA ALA A 14 -31.10 -20.83 26.60
C ALA A 14 -30.18 -20.44 25.42
N SER A 15 -30.21 -19.17 25.03
CA SER A 15 -29.25 -18.59 24.10
C SER A 15 -27.91 -18.35 24.81
N THR A 16 -27.01 -19.33 24.73
CA THR A 16 -25.61 -19.13 25.13
C THR A 16 -24.92 -18.25 24.09
N SER A 17 -24.77 -16.96 24.41
CA SER A 17 -23.90 -16.04 23.69
C SER A 17 -22.45 -16.48 23.83
N GLY A 18 -21.97 -17.38 22.97
CA GLY A 18 -20.56 -17.73 22.91
C GLY A 18 -19.74 -16.51 22.46
N PHE A 19 -18.94 -15.94 23.36
CA PHE A 19 -17.91 -14.98 22.94
C PHE A 19 -16.94 -15.71 22.00
N ALA A 20 -16.88 -15.27 20.74
CA ALA A 20 -15.93 -15.84 19.78
C ALA A 20 -14.51 -15.71 20.35
N GLN A 21 -13.77 -16.82 20.36
CA GLN A 21 -12.38 -16.84 20.81
C GLN A 21 -11.53 -15.94 19.91
N LYS A 22 -10.75 -15.03 20.51
CA LYS A 22 -9.87 -14.12 19.77
C LYS A 22 -8.79 -14.89 19.02
N ILE A 23 -8.43 -14.41 17.82
CA ILE A 23 -7.28 -14.93 17.07
C ILE A 23 -6.00 -14.34 17.66
N LYS A 24 -5.18 -15.21 18.25
CA LYS A 24 -3.89 -14.83 18.85
C LYS A 24 -2.77 -14.77 17.82
N ILE A 25 -2.02 -13.68 17.80
CA ILE A 25 -0.87 -13.47 16.91
C ILE A 25 0.39 -13.26 17.75
N ALA A 26 1.37 -14.14 17.60
CA ALA A 26 2.69 -13.98 18.21
C ALA A 26 3.65 -13.31 17.22
N CYS A 27 4.07 -12.07 17.52
CA CYS A 27 5.14 -11.38 16.81
C CYS A 27 6.50 -11.77 17.42
N VAL A 28 7.14 -12.79 16.84
CA VAL A 28 8.46 -13.30 17.23
C VAL A 28 9.53 -12.52 16.48
N GLY A 29 10.55 -12.02 17.17
CA GLY A 29 11.63 -11.32 16.48
C GLY A 29 12.68 -10.68 17.36
N ASN A 30 13.48 -9.80 16.74
CA ASN A 30 14.58 -9.11 17.39
C ASN A 30 14.17 -7.71 17.90
N SER A 31 15.15 -6.80 18.01
CA SER A 31 14.97 -5.42 18.47
C SER A 31 13.98 -4.61 17.65
N ILE A 32 13.84 -4.90 16.35
CA ILE A 32 12.85 -4.23 15.49
C ILE A 32 11.43 -4.67 15.86
N THR A 33 11.24 -5.94 16.22
CA THR A 33 9.96 -6.43 16.76
C THR A 33 9.69 -5.87 18.14
N TYR A 34 10.71 -5.80 18.99
CA TYR A 34 10.59 -5.21 20.33
C TYR A 34 10.16 -3.72 20.29
N GLY A 35 10.52 -3.00 19.22
CA GLY A 35 10.31 -1.56 19.09
C GLY A 35 11.44 -0.75 19.72
N MET A 36 12.69 -1.21 19.60
CA MET A 36 13.87 -0.50 20.12
C MET A 36 13.97 0.89 19.48
N GLY A 37 14.21 1.91 20.30
CA GLY A 37 14.34 3.30 19.85
C GLY A 37 13.02 4.02 19.54
N ILE A 38 11.88 3.32 19.58
CA ILE A 38 10.56 3.92 19.36
C ILE A 38 10.00 4.47 20.66
N ALA A 39 9.67 5.77 20.68
CA ALA A 39 8.94 6.39 21.79
C ALA A 39 7.54 5.78 21.95
N ASN A 40 7.12 5.53 23.19
CA ASN A 40 5.84 4.86 23.50
C ASN A 40 5.65 3.56 22.71
N ARG A 41 6.67 2.68 22.73
CA ARG A 41 6.70 1.46 21.88
C ARG A 41 5.49 0.54 22.08
N GLU A 42 4.90 0.53 23.26
CA GLU A 42 3.66 -0.18 23.58
C GLU A 42 2.45 0.33 22.77
N LYS A 43 2.53 1.56 22.25
CA LYS A 43 1.56 2.16 21.33
C LYS A 43 2.06 2.19 19.87
N ASN A 44 3.37 2.38 19.66
CA ASN A 44 3.94 2.74 18.35
C ASN A 44 4.82 1.68 17.69
N SER A 45 5.13 0.57 18.37
CA SER A 45 5.79 -0.57 17.72
C SER A 45 4.87 -1.20 16.66
N TYR A 46 5.44 -1.92 15.68
CA TYR A 46 4.60 -2.50 14.63
C TYR A 46 3.58 -3.51 15.17
N PRO A 47 3.84 -4.32 16.23
CA PRO A 47 2.80 -5.16 16.82
C PRO A 47 1.65 -4.34 17.42
N ALA A 48 1.94 -3.21 18.05
CA ALA A 48 0.92 -2.32 18.64
C ALA A 48 0.07 -1.62 17.56
N GLN A 49 0.69 -1.16 16.48
CA GLN A 49 -0.03 -0.61 15.33
C GLN A 49 -0.88 -1.69 14.65
N LEU A 50 -0.34 -2.90 14.46
CA LEU A 50 -1.07 -4.03 13.90
C LEU A 50 -2.28 -4.43 14.75
N GLN A 51 -2.16 -4.42 16.09
CA GLN A 51 -3.30 -4.64 17.00
C GLN A 51 -4.43 -3.62 16.75
N ASN A 52 -4.08 -2.34 16.60
CA ASN A 52 -5.07 -1.30 16.36
C ASN A 52 -5.78 -1.49 15.02
N MET A 53 -5.05 -1.88 13.96
CA MET A 53 -5.63 -2.12 12.65
C MET A 53 -6.55 -3.34 12.62
N LEU A 54 -6.17 -4.43 13.31
CA LEU A 54 -6.95 -5.68 13.34
C LEU A 54 -8.18 -5.61 14.26
N GLY A 55 -8.15 -4.76 15.28
CA GLY A 55 -9.25 -4.57 16.21
C GLY A 55 -9.44 -5.73 17.21
N SER A 56 -10.58 -5.73 17.91
CA SER A 56 -10.81 -6.55 19.11
C SER A 56 -10.97 -8.05 18.86
N GLY A 57 -11.19 -8.47 17.60
CA GLY A 57 -11.23 -9.89 17.21
C GLY A 57 -9.87 -10.59 17.27
N TYR A 58 -8.79 -9.81 17.41
CA TYR A 58 -7.42 -10.29 17.47
C TYR A 58 -6.73 -9.89 18.77
N GLU A 59 -5.75 -10.68 19.16
CA GLU A 59 -4.80 -10.38 20.23
C GLU A 59 -3.38 -10.49 19.66
N VAL A 60 -2.73 -9.35 19.42
CA VAL A 60 -1.37 -9.27 18.88
C VAL A 60 -0.37 -9.08 20.03
N MET A 61 0.51 -10.04 20.20
CA MET A 61 1.49 -10.08 21.29
C MET A 61 2.90 -9.84 20.75
N ASN A 62 3.65 -8.98 21.44
CA ASN A 62 5.03 -8.64 21.08
C ASN A 62 6.02 -9.52 21.84
N PHE A 63 6.65 -10.47 21.15
CA PHE A 63 7.72 -11.31 21.68
C PHE A 63 9.09 -10.96 21.08
N GLY A 64 9.30 -9.67 20.78
CA GLY A 64 10.59 -9.17 20.32
C GLY A 64 11.65 -9.19 21.42
N HIS A 65 12.88 -9.61 21.10
CA HIS A 65 14.02 -9.56 22.00
C HIS A 65 15.23 -8.90 21.33
N SER A 66 15.70 -7.77 21.89
CA SER A 66 16.75 -6.97 21.26
C SER A 66 18.05 -7.75 21.05
N GLY A 67 18.66 -7.62 19.87
CA GLY A 67 19.90 -8.31 19.53
C GLY A 67 19.77 -9.81 19.23
N ALA A 68 18.57 -10.40 19.32
CA ALA A 68 18.39 -11.84 19.19
C ALA A 68 18.74 -12.38 17.79
N THR A 69 19.38 -13.56 17.77
CA THR A 69 19.68 -14.37 16.58
C THR A 69 18.82 -15.63 16.53
N VAL A 70 18.61 -16.18 15.33
CA VAL A 70 18.06 -17.54 15.17
C VAL A 70 19.09 -18.57 15.58
N LEU A 71 20.36 -18.37 15.21
CA LEU A 71 21.45 -19.30 15.56
C LEU A 71 21.55 -19.50 17.09
N LYS A 72 21.78 -20.75 17.52
CA LYS A 72 21.82 -21.15 18.94
C LYS A 72 23.12 -20.83 19.68
N ASN A 73 24.29 -21.01 19.04
CA ASN A 73 25.60 -20.81 19.68
C ASN A 73 26.17 -19.40 19.37
N THR A 74 25.37 -18.36 19.59
CA THR A 74 25.78 -16.96 19.43
C THR A 74 25.77 -16.27 20.79
N VAL A 75 26.13 -14.99 20.81
CA VAL A 75 26.07 -14.16 22.02
C VAL A 75 24.64 -14.00 22.56
N ASN A 76 23.63 -13.89 21.69
CA ASN A 76 22.23 -13.67 22.12
C ASN A 76 21.23 -14.53 21.31
N PRO A 77 21.19 -15.85 21.54
CA PRO A 77 20.28 -16.74 20.84
C PRO A 77 18.84 -16.56 21.35
N TYR A 78 17.87 -16.39 20.44
CA TYR A 78 16.46 -16.18 20.79
C TYR A 78 15.90 -17.30 21.68
N TRP A 79 16.38 -18.52 21.49
CA TRP A 79 16.04 -19.75 22.21
C TRP A 79 16.18 -19.68 23.73
N LYS A 80 17.12 -18.86 24.23
CA LYS A 80 17.38 -18.73 25.67
C LYS A 80 16.58 -17.60 26.32
N THR A 81 15.75 -16.91 25.55
CA THR A 81 15.03 -15.74 26.02
C THR A 81 13.69 -16.12 26.65
N LYS A 82 13.26 -15.33 27.64
CA LYS A 82 11.89 -15.43 28.16
C LYS A 82 10.84 -15.18 27.08
N ALA A 83 11.12 -14.31 26.11
CA ALA A 83 10.24 -14.02 24.99
C ALA A 83 9.90 -15.27 24.16
N TYR A 84 10.87 -16.14 23.89
CA TYR A 84 10.64 -17.41 23.19
C TYR A 84 9.71 -18.34 24.00
N ALA A 85 9.99 -18.52 25.29
CA ALA A 85 9.17 -19.36 26.17
C ALA A 85 7.73 -18.84 26.28
N ASP A 86 7.55 -17.52 26.43
CA ASP A 86 6.23 -16.89 26.50
C ASP A 86 5.49 -16.95 25.17
N ALA A 87 6.19 -16.86 24.04
CA ALA A 87 5.59 -17.00 22.71
C ALA A 87 4.97 -18.39 22.51
N LEU A 88 5.66 -19.46 22.91
CA LEU A 88 5.12 -20.82 22.88
C LEU A 88 3.93 -20.96 23.85
N LYS A 89 4.09 -20.50 25.10
CA LYS A 89 3.04 -20.55 26.13
C LYS A 89 1.77 -19.80 25.73
N SER A 90 1.87 -18.81 24.84
CA SER A 90 0.71 -18.05 24.39
C SER A 90 -0.30 -18.86 23.57
N GLU A 91 0.10 -20.03 23.04
CA GLU A 91 -0.69 -20.87 22.13
C GLU A 91 -1.31 -20.02 21.00
N PRO A 92 -0.47 -19.39 20.14
CA PRO A 92 -0.96 -18.47 19.13
C PRO A 92 -1.65 -19.22 17.98
N ASN A 93 -2.56 -18.56 17.27
CA ASN A 93 -3.14 -19.06 16.02
C ASN A 93 -2.30 -18.63 14.80
N ILE A 94 -1.57 -17.53 14.91
CA ILE A 94 -0.67 -17.02 13.87
C ILE A 94 0.69 -16.68 14.51
N VAL A 95 1.79 -17.06 13.86
CA VAL A 95 3.14 -16.70 14.30
C VAL A 95 3.84 -15.95 13.17
N LEU A 96 4.30 -14.73 13.46
CA LEU A 96 5.12 -13.91 12.58
C LEU A 96 6.56 -14.02 13.05
N ILE A 97 7.44 -14.63 12.27
CA ILE A 97 8.86 -14.82 12.65
C ILE A 97 9.73 -13.82 11.88
N LYS A 98 10.19 -12.78 12.58
CA LYS A 98 11.08 -11.73 12.06
C LYS A 98 12.46 -11.80 12.71
N LEU A 99 13.17 -12.90 12.48
CA LEU A 99 14.55 -13.13 12.93
C LEU A 99 15.49 -13.35 11.72
N GLY A 100 16.79 -13.11 11.93
CA GLY A 100 17.84 -13.16 10.90
C GLY A 100 18.70 -11.89 10.83
N THR A 101 18.17 -10.73 11.24
CA THR A 101 18.91 -9.45 11.15
C THR A 101 20.20 -9.46 11.96
N ASN A 102 20.20 -9.97 13.20
CA ASN A 102 21.43 -10.02 14.00
C ASN A 102 22.36 -11.18 13.60
N ASP A 103 21.82 -12.21 12.96
CA ASP A 103 22.61 -13.31 12.41
C ASP A 103 23.56 -12.81 11.31
N SER A 104 23.29 -11.66 10.68
CA SER A 104 24.16 -11.06 9.64
C SER A 104 25.50 -10.49 10.14
N LYS A 105 25.64 -10.28 11.46
CA LYS A 105 26.84 -9.70 12.08
C LYS A 105 28.06 -10.57 11.81
N GLY A 106 29.22 -9.93 11.63
CA GLY A 106 30.50 -10.57 11.25
C GLY A 106 30.84 -11.79 12.08
N GLN A 107 30.68 -11.70 13.39
CA GLN A 107 30.97 -12.77 14.35
C GLN A 107 30.14 -14.06 14.18
N ASN A 108 29.05 -14.04 13.40
CA ASN A 108 28.16 -15.18 13.21
C ASN A 108 28.34 -15.86 11.82
N ARG A 109 29.10 -15.26 10.90
CA ARG A 109 29.13 -15.64 9.48
C ARG A 109 29.74 -17.01 9.21
N ASN A 110 30.66 -17.45 10.07
CA ASN A 110 31.24 -18.79 10.04
C ASN A 110 30.25 -19.90 10.42
N ARG A 111 28.99 -19.57 10.77
CA ARG A 111 27.97 -20.51 11.22
C ARG A 111 26.73 -20.55 10.33
N TYR A 112 26.82 -20.01 9.12
CA TYR A 112 25.68 -19.97 8.19
C TYR A 112 25.20 -21.35 7.75
N ASP A 113 26.08 -22.36 7.75
CA ASP A 113 25.69 -23.75 7.46
C ASP A 113 24.68 -24.30 8.48
N GLU A 114 24.60 -23.71 9.68
CA GLU A 114 23.63 -24.06 10.72
C GLU A 114 22.31 -23.28 10.62
N PHE A 115 22.30 -22.17 9.87
CA PHE A 115 21.23 -21.16 9.93
C PHE A 115 19.87 -21.75 9.56
N GLU A 116 19.77 -22.40 8.41
CA GLU A 116 18.50 -22.90 7.91
C GLU A 116 17.94 -24.05 8.75
N ASN A 117 18.80 -24.97 9.21
CA ASN A 117 18.37 -26.05 10.09
C ASN A 117 17.88 -25.50 11.45
N THR A 118 18.59 -24.52 12.01
CA THR A 118 18.15 -23.86 13.25
C THR A 118 16.81 -23.14 13.05
N TYR A 119 16.62 -22.47 11.91
CA TYR A 119 15.35 -21.82 11.58
C TYR A 119 14.20 -22.83 11.48
N LYS A 120 14.43 -23.98 10.83
CA LYS A 120 13.48 -25.10 10.75
C LYS A 120 13.10 -25.63 12.13
N GLU A 121 14.06 -25.79 13.04
CA GLU A 121 13.76 -26.21 14.41
C GLU A 121 12.87 -25.19 15.13
N LEU A 122 13.11 -23.88 14.94
CA LEU A 122 12.28 -22.83 15.53
C LEU A 122 10.85 -22.93 15.00
N ILE A 123 10.68 -23.11 13.69
CA ILE A 123 9.37 -23.34 13.06
C ILE A 123 8.67 -24.56 13.66
N ASN A 124 9.40 -25.67 13.84
CA ASN A 124 8.84 -26.91 14.37
C ASN A 124 8.37 -26.75 15.82
N SER A 125 9.03 -25.93 16.64
CA SER A 125 8.56 -25.65 18.01
C SER A 125 7.14 -25.08 18.03
N PHE A 126 6.80 -24.18 17.09
CA PHE A 126 5.46 -23.62 16.97
C PHE A 126 4.47 -24.59 16.31
N ARG A 127 4.90 -25.40 15.33
CA ARG A 127 4.03 -26.44 14.70
C ARG A 127 3.58 -27.52 15.67
N GLN A 128 4.36 -27.77 16.71
CA GLN A 128 4.04 -28.76 17.73
C GLN A 128 2.94 -28.31 18.68
N LEU A 129 2.67 -26.99 18.79
CA LEU A 129 1.60 -26.45 19.61
C LEU A 129 0.23 -27.03 19.23
N SER A 130 -0.69 -27.01 20.19
CA SER A 130 -2.03 -27.58 20.04
C SER A 130 -2.86 -26.81 19.01
N THR A 131 -2.63 -25.50 18.92
CA THR A 131 -3.34 -24.59 18.01
C THR A 131 -2.97 -24.73 16.54
N LYS A 132 -1.88 -25.46 16.22
CA LYS A 132 -1.35 -25.61 14.85
C LYS A 132 -1.28 -24.26 14.11
N PRO A 133 -0.49 -23.30 14.61
CA PRO A 133 -0.50 -21.94 14.11
C PRO A 133 -0.14 -21.86 12.63
N ARG A 134 -0.75 -20.91 11.94
CA ARG A 134 -0.27 -20.40 10.65
C ARG A 134 1.04 -19.65 10.89
N ILE A 135 2.13 -20.10 10.26
CA ILE A 135 3.46 -19.48 10.42
C ILE A 135 3.81 -18.69 9.16
N ILE A 136 4.21 -17.43 9.34
CA ILE A 136 4.67 -16.52 8.27
C ILE A 136 6.08 -16.07 8.61
N LEU A 137 7.01 -16.30 7.68
CA LEU A 137 8.38 -15.79 7.79
C LEU A 137 8.43 -14.35 7.31
N VAL A 138 9.09 -13.48 8.08
CA VAL A 138 9.19 -12.05 7.79
C VAL A 138 10.67 -11.70 7.67
N ALA A 139 11.12 -11.46 6.45
CA ALA A 139 12.52 -11.15 6.17
C ALA A 139 12.93 -9.78 6.75
N PRO A 140 14.23 -9.54 6.96
CA PRO A 140 14.75 -8.26 7.44
C PRO A 140 14.26 -7.04 6.64
N VAL A 141 14.26 -5.87 7.30
CA VAL A 141 14.19 -4.56 6.62
C VAL A 141 15.58 -4.18 6.12
N ALA A 142 15.68 -3.15 5.27
CA ALA A 142 16.96 -2.59 4.87
C ALA A 142 17.78 -2.10 6.07
N ALA A 143 19.10 -2.19 5.96
CA ALA A 143 20.05 -1.63 6.92
C ALA A 143 20.93 -0.57 6.23
N PHE A 144 21.34 0.45 6.96
CA PHE A 144 22.11 1.58 6.40
C PHE A 144 23.47 1.76 7.10
N SER A 145 23.88 0.78 7.89
CA SER A 145 25.21 0.78 8.49
C SER A 145 26.26 0.49 7.42
N THR A 146 27.32 1.30 7.40
CA THR A 146 28.49 1.10 6.55
C THR A 146 29.53 0.16 7.17
N ASP A 147 29.38 -0.20 8.45
CA ASP A 147 30.24 -1.16 9.13
C ASP A 147 29.92 -2.59 8.65
N THR A 148 30.83 -3.14 7.85
CA THR A 148 30.69 -4.48 7.28
C THR A 148 30.83 -5.59 8.30
N THR A 149 31.24 -5.32 9.54
CA THR A 149 31.29 -6.28 10.65
C THR A 149 30.02 -6.29 11.49
N TYR A 150 29.19 -5.25 11.38
CA TYR A 150 27.90 -5.14 12.03
C TYR A 150 26.75 -5.65 11.14
N ILE A 151 25.55 -5.06 11.24
CA ILE A 151 24.39 -5.38 10.40
C ILE A 151 24.50 -4.55 9.12
N SER A 152 25.08 -5.15 8.07
CA SER A 152 25.25 -4.52 6.76
C SER A 152 24.25 -5.05 5.72
N ASP A 153 23.71 -4.15 4.90
CA ASP A 153 22.70 -4.48 3.88
C ASP A 153 23.16 -5.52 2.85
N PRO A 154 24.40 -5.46 2.32
CA PRO A 154 24.85 -6.47 1.36
C PRO A 154 24.82 -7.90 1.92
N VAL A 155 25.01 -8.08 3.23
CA VAL A 155 24.93 -9.40 3.86
C VAL A 155 23.48 -9.82 4.06
N LEU A 156 22.58 -8.88 4.36
CA LEU A 156 21.15 -9.15 4.42
C LEU A 156 20.63 -9.63 3.05
N VAL A 157 20.92 -8.88 1.99
CA VAL A 157 20.46 -9.14 0.62
C VAL A 157 21.09 -10.41 0.04
N ASN A 158 22.41 -10.57 0.15
CA ASN A 158 23.10 -11.66 -0.55
C ASN A 158 23.15 -12.98 0.24
N ARG A 159 22.87 -12.98 1.54
CA ARG A 159 22.99 -14.18 2.40
C ARG A 159 21.75 -14.45 3.23
N ILE A 160 21.34 -13.53 4.09
CA ILE A 160 20.28 -13.80 5.08
C ILE A 160 18.91 -13.97 4.43
N ILE A 161 18.49 -13.04 3.58
CA ILE A 161 17.18 -13.09 2.90
C ILE A 161 17.06 -14.35 2.03
N PRO A 162 18.04 -14.72 1.19
CA PRO A 162 18.04 -15.98 0.44
C PRO A 162 17.89 -17.23 1.31
N MET A 163 18.60 -17.31 2.45
CA MET A 163 18.46 -18.45 3.36
C MET A 163 17.04 -18.52 3.97
N ILE A 164 16.42 -17.39 4.31
CA ILE A 164 15.03 -17.35 4.81
C ILE A 164 14.04 -17.75 3.70
N GLN A 165 14.24 -17.30 2.46
CA GLN A 165 13.46 -17.72 1.29
C GLN A 165 13.55 -19.23 1.08
N HIS A 166 14.76 -19.79 1.13
CA HIS A 166 14.95 -21.22 0.98
C HIS A 166 14.29 -22.03 2.11
N VAL A 167 14.35 -21.55 3.36
CA VAL A 167 13.57 -22.13 4.48
C VAL A 167 12.07 -22.07 4.20
N ALA A 168 11.53 -20.93 3.73
CA ALA A 168 10.11 -20.81 3.40
C ALA A 168 9.67 -21.81 2.32
N TYR A 169 10.47 -21.96 1.26
CA TYR A 169 10.23 -22.92 0.18
C TYR A 169 10.25 -24.37 0.67
N ARG A 170 11.30 -24.78 1.40
CA ARG A 170 11.45 -26.17 1.89
C ARG A 170 10.39 -26.54 2.91
N GLU A 171 10.11 -25.63 3.83
CA GLU A 171 9.13 -25.83 4.89
C GLU A 171 7.70 -25.51 4.44
N LYS A 172 7.48 -25.13 3.17
CA LYS A 172 6.16 -24.82 2.60
C LYS A 172 5.42 -23.74 3.40
N LEU A 173 6.09 -22.64 3.74
CA LEU A 173 5.55 -21.52 4.51
C LEU A 173 5.31 -20.28 3.66
N GLU A 174 4.49 -19.37 4.19
CA GLU A 174 4.38 -18.01 3.64
C GLU A 174 5.63 -17.21 4.02
N ILE A 175 6.06 -16.31 3.14
CA ILE A 175 7.16 -15.37 3.37
C ILE A 175 6.73 -13.96 2.97
N ILE A 176 7.23 -12.96 3.70
CA ILE A 176 7.10 -11.54 3.41
C ILE A 176 8.50 -10.92 3.46
N ASN A 177 8.95 -10.34 2.37
CA ASN A 177 10.21 -9.60 2.31
C ASN A 177 9.98 -8.12 2.58
N LEU A 178 10.41 -7.63 3.75
CA LEU A 178 10.26 -6.22 4.10
C LEU A 178 11.36 -5.34 3.51
N HIS A 179 12.50 -5.89 3.10
CA HIS A 179 13.67 -5.11 2.66
C HIS A 179 13.34 -4.09 1.56
N PRO A 180 12.68 -4.46 0.44
CA PRO A 180 12.36 -3.53 -0.64
C PRO A 180 11.48 -2.35 -0.21
N LEU A 181 10.71 -2.47 0.89
CA LEU A 181 9.87 -1.37 1.38
C LEU A 181 10.67 -0.24 2.03
N PHE A 182 11.93 -0.49 2.36
CA PHE A 182 12.78 0.43 3.13
C PHE A 182 14.04 0.89 2.40
N VAL A 183 14.44 0.27 1.28
CA VAL A 183 15.72 0.58 0.58
C VAL A 183 15.93 2.06 0.25
N ASP A 184 14.86 2.80 0.04
CA ASP A 184 14.85 4.23 -0.29
C ASP A 184 14.49 5.12 0.92
N LYS A 185 14.59 4.60 2.15
CA LYS A 185 14.05 5.23 3.37
C LYS A 185 15.06 5.36 4.52
N GLU A 186 16.34 5.56 4.21
CA GLU A 186 17.40 5.75 5.22
C GLU A 186 17.02 6.79 6.29
N GLY A 187 16.37 7.89 5.90
CA GLY A 187 15.93 8.94 6.82
C GLY A 187 14.92 8.48 7.89
N MET A 188 14.33 7.29 7.75
CA MET A 188 13.47 6.67 8.76
C MET A 188 14.23 5.82 9.79
N PHE A 189 15.56 5.73 9.70
CA PHE A 189 16.40 4.90 10.56
C PHE A 189 17.38 5.78 11.37
N PRO A 190 16.98 6.29 12.56
CA PRO A 190 17.80 7.21 13.34
C PRO A 190 19.20 6.70 13.67
N ASP A 191 19.35 5.38 13.83
CA ASP A 191 20.61 4.70 14.12
C ASP A 191 21.09 3.78 12.99
N LYS A 192 20.56 3.99 11.78
CA LYS A 192 20.83 3.20 10.57
C LYS A 192 20.34 1.74 10.60
N ILE A 193 19.73 1.25 11.68
CA ILE A 193 19.27 -0.15 11.82
C ILE A 193 17.79 -0.27 12.22
N HIS A 194 17.35 0.54 13.17
CA HIS A 194 16.00 0.48 13.72
C HIS A 194 15.12 1.53 13.05
N PRO A 195 13.99 1.11 12.44
CA PRO A 195 13.04 2.07 11.90
C PRO A 195 12.37 2.86 13.03
N ALA A 196 12.16 4.16 12.80
CA ALA A 196 11.29 4.99 13.63
C ALA A 196 9.82 4.51 13.56
N SER A 197 8.95 5.13 14.34
CA SER A 197 7.54 4.73 14.44
C SER A 197 6.77 4.76 13.11
N ILE A 198 7.14 5.66 12.18
CA ILE A 198 6.57 5.68 10.82
C ILE A 198 6.94 4.40 10.06
N GLY A 199 8.19 3.94 10.19
CA GLY A 199 8.63 2.68 9.61
C GLY A 199 7.94 1.48 10.27
N ALA A 200 7.69 1.53 11.57
CA ALA A 200 6.88 0.52 12.24
C ALA A 200 5.45 0.44 11.69
N SER A 201 4.84 1.57 11.34
CA SER A 201 3.53 1.62 10.68
C SER A 201 3.54 1.01 9.27
N ILE A 202 4.63 1.16 8.51
CA ILE A 202 4.81 0.47 7.20
C ILE A 202 4.84 -1.05 7.40
N ILE A 203 5.58 -1.54 8.41
CA ILE A 203 5.62 -2.97 8.73
C ILE A 203 4.23 -3.47 9.13
N ALA A 204 3.54 -2.77 10.04
CA ALA A 204 2.19 -3.12 10.49
C ALA A 204 1.20 -3.19 9.32
N THR A 205 1.27 -2.22 8.41
CA THR A 205 0.44 -2.15 7.20
C THR A 205 0.65 -3.38 6.32
N ARG A 206 1.90 -3.74 6.04
CA ARG A 206 2.22 -4.92 5.22
C ARG A 206 1.74 -6.23 5.86
N LEU A 207 1.95 -6.37 7.18
CA LEU A 207 1.52 -7.55 7.92
C LEU A 207 0.00 -7.65 8.01
N TYR A 208 -0.70 -6.51 8.15
CA TYR A 208 -2.16 -6.45 8.08
C TYR A 208 -2.66 -7.03 6.76
N GLU A 209 -2.11 -6.64 5.60
CA GLU A 209 -2.52 -7.19 4.30
C GLU A 209 -2.42 -8.72 4.28
N ALA A 210 -1.31 -9.27 4.77
CA ALA A 210 -1.07 -10.70 4.76
C ALA A 210 -2.01 -11.46 5.72
N ILE A 211 -2.40 -10.84 6.84
CA ILE A 211 -3.30 -11.45 7.82
C ILE A 211 -4.75 -11.41 7.33
N THR A 212 -5.18 -10.26 6.79
CA THR A 212 -6.58 -10.04 6.38
C THR A 212 -6.85 -10.30 4.90
N GLN A 213 -5.86 -10.80 4.16
CA GLN A 213 -5.99 -11.09 2.73
C GLN A 213 -7.25 -11.93 2.47
N ASN A 214 -8.00 -11.58 1.43
CA ASN A 214 -9.12 -12.38 0.97
C ASN A 214 -8.61 -13.57 0.14
N ARG A 215 -8.81 -14.79 0.63
CA ARG A 215 -8.18 -16.02 0.12
C ARG A 215 -9.21 -16.90 -0.55
N THR A 216 -8.76 -17.68 -1.52
CA THR A 216 -9.49 -18.87 -2.00
C THR A 216 -8.85 -20.13 -1.44
N GLU A 217 -9.61 -21.21 -1.34
CA GLU A 217 -9.01 -22.53 -1.12
C GLU A 217 -7.95 -22.77 -2.20
N ASN A 218 -6.80 -23.32 -1.79
CA ASN A 218 -5.67 -23.50 -2.67
C ASN A 218 -6.04 -24.47 -3.79
N SER A 219 -6.21 -23.96 -5.01
CA SER A 219 -6.26 -24.79 -6.20
C SER A 219 -4.82 -25.02 -6.67
N ASP A 220 -4.38 -26.28 -6.69
CA ASP A 220 -3.05 -26.59 -7.19
C ASP A 220 -3.04 -26.51 -8.71
N ILE A 221 -2.76 -25.31 -9.23
CA ILE A 221 -2.74 -25.05 -10.67
C ILE A 221 -1.70 -25.91 -11.41
N PHE A 222 -0.65 -26.38 -10.72
CA PHE A 222 0.37 -27.24 -11.33
C PHE A 222 -0.18 -28.60 -11.74
N SER A 223 -1.14 -29.16 -10.98
CA SER A 223 -1.80 -30.42 -11.33
C SER A 223 -2.55 -30.37 -12.68
N LYS A 224 -2.98 -29.18 -13.11
CA LYS A 224 -3.72 -28.96 -14.36
C LYS A 224 -2.82 -28.73 -15.58
N ILE A 225 -1.54 -28.46 -15.37
CA ILE A 225 -0.51 -28.42 -16.42
C ILE A 225 -0.15 -29.87 -16.74
N LYS A 226 -0.49 -30.34 -17.94
CA LYS A 226 -0.34 -31.76 -18.34
C LYS A 226 1.07 -32.08 -18.81
N GLU A 227 1.81 -31.07 -19.24
CA GLU A 227 3.18 -31.14 -19.68
C GLU A 227 4.09 -31.64 -18.54
N GLY A 228 5.14 -32.39 -18.91
CA GLY A 228 6.21 -32.74 -17.98
C GLY A 228 6.84 -31.47 -17.42
N LYS A 229 6.92 -31.37 -16.10
CA LYS A 229 7.33 -30.15 -15.39
C LYS A 229 8.36 -30.44 -14.32
N ASN A 230 9.36 -29.55 -14.22
CA ASN A 230 10.32 -29.52 -13.11
C ASN A 230 9.90 -28.45 -12.11
N ILE A 231 9.84 -28.79 -10.82
CA ILE A 231 9.50 -27.85 -9.75
C ILE A 231 10.79 -27.36 -9.08
N THR A 232 11.06 -26.06 -9.19
CA THR A 232 12.20 -25.39 -8.56
C THR A 232 11.73 -24.31 -7.60
N GLU A 233 12.69 -23.72 -6.89
CA GLU A 233 12.47 -22.55 -6.04
C GLU A 233 12.56 -21.25 -6.88
N PHE A 234 11.76 -20.25 -6.50
CA PHE A 234 11.83 -18.89 -6.99
C PHE A 234 11.51 -17.92 -5.84
N ASN A 235 12.54 -17.33 -5.21
CA ASN A 235 12.42 -16.34 -4.14
C ASN A 235 11.51 -16.76 -2.96
N GLY A 236 11.53 -18.04 -2.60
CA GLY A 236 10.72 -18.66 -1.54
C GLY A 236 9.44 -19.34 -2.03
N PHE A 237 9.15 -19.30 -3.33
CA PHE A 237 7.94 -19.85 -3.95
C PHE A 237 8.25 -21.04 -4.87
N GLU A 238 7.24 -21.87 -5.13
CA GLU A 238 7.36 -23.00 -6.05
C GLU A 238 7.18 -22.51 -7.50
N CYS A 239 8.10 -22.89 -8.38
CA CYS A 239 8.10 -22.57 -9.80
C CYS A 239 8.05 -23.85 -10.65
N ALA A 240 6.98 -24.04 -11.42
CA ALA A 240 6.91 -25.08 -12.43
C ALA A 240 7.55 -24.59 -13.73
N SER A 241 8.57 -25.29 -14.22
CA SER A 241 9.17 -25.07 -15.55
C SER A 241 8.81 -26.22 -16.48
N PHE A 242 8.33 -25.93 -17.69
CA PHE A 242 7.86 -26.92 -18.68
C PHE A 242 7.95 -26.37 -20.10
N LYS A 243 7.77 -27.22 -21.11
CA LYS A 243 7.65 -26.80 -22.52
C LYS A 243 6.21 -26.88 -22.97
N PHE A 244 5.71 -25.82 -23.62
CA PHE A 244 4.38 -25.77 -24.24
C PHE A 244 4.50 -25.28 -25.67
N ASN A 245 3.99 -26.04 -26.65
CA ASN A 245 4.18 -25.78 -28.08
C ASN A 245 5.66 -25.52 -28.45
N GLY A 246 6.58 -26.28 -27.86
CA GLY A 246 8.03 -26.14 -28.08
C GLY A 246 8.69 -24.94 -27.39
N ARG A 247 7.93 -24.07 -26.70
CA ARG A 247 8.45 -22.88 -26.01
C ARG A 247 8.61 -23.12 -24.52
N ASP A 248 9.67 -22.56 -23.93
CA ASP A 248 9.92 -22.65 -22.50
C ASP A 248 8.92 -21.79 -21.73
N CYS A 249 8.25 -22.40 -20.75
CA CYS A 249 7.21 -21.80 -19.95
C CYS A 249 7.52 -21.97 -18.47
N LYS A 250 7.14 -20.97 -17.68
CA LYS A 250 7.27 -20.98 -16.23
C LYS A 250 6.01 -20.45 -15.57
N VAL A 251 5.64 -21.07 -14.46
CA VAL A 251 4.52 -20.63 -13.62
C VAL A 251 4.96 -20.72 -12.16
N VAL A 252 4.94 -19.59 -11.46
CA VAL A 252 5.19 -19.50 -10.02
C VAL A 252 3.87 -19.31 -9.31
N LYS A 253 3.61 -20.13 -8.30
CA LYS A 253 2.37 -20.05 -7.53
C LYS A 253 2.61 -19.42 -6.15
N PRO A 254 1.70 -18.56 -5.67
CA PRO A 254 1.79 -18.03 -4.32
C PRO A 254 1.47 -19.11 -3.31
N LYS A 255 1.93 -18.96 -2.07
CA LYS A 255 1.60 -19.90 -1.00
C LYS A 255 0.12 -19.87 -0.62
N VAL A 256 -0.48 -18.67 -0.73
CA VAL A 256 -1.89 -18.40 -0.51
C VAL A 256 -2.41 -17.65 -1.74
N VAL A 257 -3.39 -18.22 -2.41
CA VAL A 257 -3.98 -17.61 -3.61
C VAL A 257 -4.98 -16.52 -3.24
N ALA A 258 -4.84 -15.34 -3.85
CA ALA A 258 -5.80 -14.25 -3.70
C ALA A 258 -7.11 -14.57 -4.42
N LYS A 259 -8.23 -14.08 -3.86
CA LYS A 259 -9.55 -14.29 -4.45
C LYS A 259 -9.58 -13.87 -5.91
N GLY A 260 -10.05 -14.78 -6.76
CA GLY A 260 -10.14 -14.57 -8.21
C GLY A 260 -8.97 -15.14 -9.01
N HIS A 261 -7.94 -15.72 -8.36
CA HIS A 261 -6.75 -16.29 -9.01
C HIS A 261 -6.04 -15.30 -9.94
N PRO A 262 -5.69 -14.09 -9.45
CA PRO A 262 -5.04 -13.08 -10.28
C PRO A 262 -3.62 -13.52 -10.68
N TRP A 263 -3.14 -12.97 -11.78
CA TRP A 263 -1.84 -13.32 -12.33
C TRP A 263 -1.21 -12.19 -13.13
N VAL A 264 0.12 -12.23 -13.15
CA VAL A 264 0.99 -11.38 -13.98
C VAL A 264 1.59 -12.24 -15.07
N TRP A 265 1.62 -11.71 -16.28
CA TRP A 265 2.32 -12.32 -17.40
C TRP A 265 3.51 -11.47 -17.79
N ARG A 266 4.70 -12.02 -17.50
CA ARG A 266 5.99 -11.43 -17.83
C ARG A 266 6.37 -11.76 -19.27
N ALA A 267 6.71 -10.74 -20.05
CA ALA A 267 7.00 -10.90 -21.48
C ALA A 267 8.43 -11.41 -21.76
N ARG A 268 9.43 -10.90 -21.03
CA ARG A 268 10.87 -11.13 -21.28
C ARG A 268 11.66 -11.14 -19.97
N PHE A 269 12.95 -11.49 -20.06
CA PHE A 269 13.94 -11.39 -18.98
C PHE A 269 13.49 -12.08 -17.68
N TRP A 270 13.24 -13.39 -17.74
CA TRP A 270 12.80 -14.17 -16.59
C TRP A 270 13.73 -13.99 -15.38
N GLY A 271 13.16 -13.58 -14.24
CA GLY A 271 13.89 -13.44 -12.97
C GLY A 271 14.78 -12.19 -12.85
N HIS A 272 14.81 -11.31 -13.86
CA HIS A 272 15.51 -10.03 -13.77
C HIS A 272 14.68 -9.00 -13.00
N GLU A 273 15.26 -8.33 -12.01
CA GLU A 273 14.58 -7.31 -11.18
C GLU A 273 13.21 -7.79 -10.63
N PRO A 274 13.16 -8.93 -9.90
CA PRO A 274 11.91 -9.63 -9.58
C PRO A 274 11.14 -9.02 -8.40
N GLN A 275 11.56 -7.88 -7.83
CA GLN A 275 10.96 -7.31 -6.62
C GLN A 275 9.45 -7.06 -6.75
N THR A 276 8.96 -6.68 -7.94
CA THR A 276 7.51 -6.56 -8.22
C THR A 276 6.83 -7.92 -8.25
N ASP A 277 7.42 -8.90 -8.96
CA ASP A 277 6.92 -10.28 -9.03
C ASP A 277 6.79 -10.90 -7.63
N VAL A 278 7.83 -10.77 -6.81
CA VAL A 278 7.86 -11.26 -5.42
C VAL A 278 6.79 -10.54 -4.59
N SER A 279 6.72 -9.21 -4.65
CA SER A 279 5.71 -8.42 -3.93
C SER A 279 4.26 -8.84 -4.25
N LEU A 280 3.99 -9.27 -5.49
CA LEU A 280 2.68 -9.76 -5.93
C LEU A 280 2.45 -11.23 -5.55
N LEU A 281 3.48 -12.08 -5.58
CA LEU A 281 3.42 -13.46 -5.07
C LEU A 281 3.05 -13.51 -3.59
N GLU A 282 3.66 -12.66 -2.78
CA GLU A 282 3.32 -12.51 -1.36
C GLU A 282 1.88 -11.99 -1.13
N ARG A 283 1.24 -11.47 -2.18
CA ARG A 283 -0.15 -10.98 -2.20
C ARG A 283 -1.08 -11.88 -3.00
N GLY A 284 -0.64 -13.10 -3.31
CA GLY A 284 -1.48 -14.14 -3.86
C GLY A 284 -1.69 -14.12 -5.37
N PHE A 285 -0.80 -13.44 -6.10
CA PHE A 285 -0.76 -13.48 -7.56
C PHE A 285 0.10 -14.63 -8.03
N HIS A 286 -0.23 -15.19 -9.20
CA HIS A 286 0.66 -16.08 -9.93
C HIS A 286 1.54 -15.27 -10.88
N ILE A 287 2.77 -15.71 -11.10
CA ILE A 287 3.68 -15.10 -12.08
C ILE A 287 3.91 -16.12 -13.17
N VAL A 288 3.63 -15.74 -14.42
CA VAL A 288 3.75 -16.65 -15.56
C VAL A 288 4.65 -16.07 -16.65
N TYR A 289 5.26 -16.98 -17.40
CA TYR A 289 6.13 -16.69 -18.51
C TYR A 289 5.94 -17.75 -19.59
N CYS A 290 5.87 -17.30 -20.84
CA CYS A 290 5.86 -18.16 -22.02
C CYS A 290 6.79 -17.53 -23.05
N ASP A 291 7.87 -18.23 -23.35
CA ASP A 291 8.93 -17.69 -24.19
C ASP A 291 8.43 -17.45 -25.61
N VAL A 292 8.48 -16.19 -26.02
CA VAL A 292 8.26 -15.77 -27.39
C VAL A 292 9.43 -14.91 -27.87
N ALA A 293 10.62 -15.14 -27.30
CA ALA A 293 11.87 -14.50 -27.74
C ALA A 293 11.97 -14.44 -29.26
N GLU A 294 12.48 -13.31 -29.74
CA GLU A 294 12.84 -13.12 -31.15
C GLU A 294 11.69 -13.48 -32.10
N LEU A 295 10.47 -13.01 -31.75
CA LEU A 295 9.31 -12.95 -32.64
C LEU A 295 8.73 -11.52 -32.70
N PHE A 296 9.36 -10.57 -31.98
CA PHE A 296 9.02 -9.14 -31.91
C PHE A 296 7.53 -8.80 -31.83
N GLY A 297 6.75 -9.59 -31.08
CA GLY A 297 5.31 -9.39 -30.92
C GLY A 297 4.51 -9.52 -32.22
N ASN A 298 5.03 -10.23 -33.22
CA ASN A 298 4.36 -10.49 -34.50
C ASN A 298 3.12 -11.40 -34.32
N ALA A 299 2.44 -11.74 -35.42
CA ALA A 299 1.24 -12.57 -35.39
C ALA A 299 1.48 -13.98 -34.80
N GLU A 300 2.67 -14.55 -35.00
CA GLU A 300 3.04 -15.85 -34.41
C GLU A 300 3.17 -15.74 -32.89
N ALA A 301 3.87 -14.73 -32.38
CA ALA A 301 3.98 -14.48 -30.94
C ALA A 301 2.60 -14.30 -30.28
N VAL A 302 1.73 -13.49 -30.89
CA VAL A 302 0.35 -13.29 -30.42
C VAL A 302 -0.44 -14.60 -30.45
N GLY A 303 -0.29 -15.41 -31.49
CA GLY A 303 -0.93 -16.72 -31.61
C GLY A 303 -0.47 -17.72 -30.54
N LEU A 304 0.84 -17.78 -30.27
CA LEU A 304 1.42 -18.61 -29.21
C LEU A 304 0.92 -18.18 -27.83
N TRP A 305 0.89 -16.87 -27.55
CA TRP A 305 0.32 -16.36 -26.31
C TRP A 305 -1.19 -16.61 -26.21
N ASN A 306 -1.98 -16.52 -27.30
CA ASN A 306 -3.39 -16.90 -27.23
C ASN A 306 -3.58 -18.37 -26.78
N LYS A 307 -2.75 -19.30 -27.25
CA LYS A 307 -2.77 -20.70 -26.81
C LYS A 307 -2.35 -20.84 -25.35
N PHE A 308 -1.30 -20.13 -24.92
CA PHE A 308 -0.82 -20.19 -23.53
C PHE A 308 -1.80 -19.56 -22.55
N TYR A 309 -2.44 -18.45 -22.91
CA TYR A 309 -3.54 -17.86 -22.16
C TYR A 309 -4.66 -18.88 -21.93
N ASN A 310 -5.04 -19.63 -22.96
CA ASN A 310 -6.08 -20.66 -22.83
C ASN A 310 -5.65 -21.78 -21.86
N LEU A 311 -4.38 -22.18 -21.85
CA LEU A 311 -3.84 -23.11 -20.85
C LEU A 311 -3.95 -22.53 -19.43
N MET A 312 -3.55 -21.27 -19.23
CA MET A 312 -3.65 -20.59 -17.94
C MET A 312 -5.10 -20.43 -17.46
N GLN A 313 -6.02 -20.12 -18.37
CA GLN A 313 -7.46 -20.11 -18.08
C GLN A 313 -7.98 -21.49 -17.69
N THR A 314 -7.55 -22.55 -18.38
CA THR A 314 -7.89 -23.94 -18.04
C THR A 314 -7.35 -24.32 -16.66
N CYS A 315 -6.18 -23.79 -16.28
CA CYS A 315 -5.62 -23.95 -14.93
C CYS A 315 -6.46 -23.22 -13.87
N GLY A 316 -7.31 -22.27 -14.26
CA GLY A 316 -8.24 -21.55 -13.38
C GLY A 316 -7.80 -20.12 -13.05
N LEU A 317 -6.83 -19.56 -13.78
CA LEU A 317 -6.42 -18.18 -13.59
C LEU A 317 -7.49 -17.18 -14.09
N SER A 318 -7.44 -15.95 -13.57
CA SER A 318 -8.44 -14.91 -13.87
C SER A 318 -8.50 -14.55 -15.34
N LYS A 319 -9.71 -14.30 -15.87
CA LYS A 319 -9.92 -13.87 -17.27
C LYS A 319 -9.12 -12.64 -17.67
N LYS A 320 -8.88 -11.73 -16.74
CA LYS A 320 -8.04 -10.55 -16.97
C LYS A 320 -6.65 -10.76 -16.38
N VAL A 321 -5.62 -10.40 -17.14
CA VAL A 321 -4.20 -10.53 -16.77
C VAL A 321 -3.53 -9.16 -16.66
N ALA A 322 -2.63 -9.01 -15.69
CA ALA A 322 -1.70 -7.88 -15.65
C ALA A 322 -0.49 -8.22 -16.54
N LEU A 323 -0.21 -7.41 -17.55
CA LEU A 323 0.92 -7.63 -18.45
C LEU A 323 2.14 -6.85 -17.96
N GLU A 324 3.30 -7.51 -17.97
CA GLU A 324 4.59 -6.91 -17.62
C GLU A 324 5.56 -6.98 -18.81
N GLY A 325 5.96 -5.79 -19.30
CA GLY A 325 6.83 -5.65 -20.46
C GLY A 325 8.03 -4.75 -20.19
N MET A 326 9.21 -5.33 -20.00
CA MET A 326 10.47 -4.58 -19.86
C MET A 326 11.22 -4.49 -21.18
N SER A 327 11.79 -3.33 -21.51
CA SER A 327 12.57 -3.10 -22.73
C SER A 327 11.80 -3.58 -23.98
N ARG A 328 12.41 -4.44 -24.82
CA ARG A 328 11.74 -5.06 -25.98
C ARG A 328 10.45 -5.81 -25.65
N GLY A 329 10.26 -6.21 -24.38
CA GLY A 329 9.01 -6.78 -23.87
C GLY A 329 7.79 -5.87 -24.04
N GLY A 330 7.99 -4.54 -24.13
CA GLY A 330 6.95 -3.55 -24.42
C GLY A 330 6.17 -3.87 -25.70
N VAL A 331 6.87 -4.28 -26.77
CA VAL A 331 6.25 -4.64 -28.05
C VAL A 331 5.29 -5.81 -27.90
N TYR A 332 5.69 -6.84 -27.15
CA TYR A 332 4.89 -8.05 -26.97
C TYR A 332 3.61 -7.78 -26.18
N VAL A 333 3.72 -7.06 -25.06
CA VAL A 333 2.54 -6.79 -24.21
C VAL A 333 1.54 -5.88 -24.91
N TYR A 334 1.99 -4.86 -25.63
CA TYR A 334 1.08 -3.95 -26.34
C TYR A 334 0.46 -4.60 -27.57
N ASN A 335 1.19 -5.39 -28.35
CA ASN A 335 0.63 -6.09 -29.51
C ASN A 335 -0.38 -7.16 -29.07
N TRP A 336 -0.12 -7.90 -27.99
CA TRP A 336 -1.10 -8.85 -27.46
C TRP A 336 -2.34 -8.15 -26.90
N ALA A 337 -2.17 -7.03 -26.19
CA ALA A 337 -3.27 -6.22 -25.68
C ALA A 337 -4.15 -5.62 -26.80
N LEU A 338 -3.54 -5.19 -27.90
CA LEU A 338 -4.26 -4.72 -29.10
C LEU A 338 -5.15 -5.81 -29.70
N ALA A 339 -4.70 -7.07 -29.67
CA ALA A 339 -5.45 -8.22 -30.18
C ALA A 339 -6.46 -8.79 -29.17
N ASN A 340 -6.32 -8.49 -27.88
CA ASN A 340 -7.10 -9.10 -26.79
C ASN A 340 -7.48 -8.10 -25.67
N PRO A 341 -8.07 -6.94 -25.98
CA PRO A 341 -8.25 -5.86 -25.00
C PRO A 341 -9.09 -6.25 -23.79
N GLU A 342 -10.10 -7.10 -23.96
CA GLU A 342 -11.01 -7.55 -22.91
C GLU A 342 -10.34 -8.47 -21.87
N LYS A 343 -9.16 -9.02 -22.21
CA LYS A 343 -8.36 -9.90 -21.36
C LYS A 343 -7.31 -9.14 -20.55
N VAL A 344 -7.21 -7.81 -20.71
CA VAL A 344 -6.19 -7.01 -20.02
C VAL A 344 -6.79 -6.37 -18.75
N ALA A 345 -6.12 -6.59 -17.62
CA ALA A 345 -6.38 -5.87 -16.38
C ALA A 345 -5.64 -4.52 -16.37
N CYS A 346 -4.35 -4.55 -16.69
CA CYS A 346 -3.46 -3.39 -16.78
C CYS A 346 -2.17 -3.76 -17.51
N ILE A 347 -1.38 -2.74 -17.89
CA ILE A 347 -0.02 -2.92 -18.40
C ILE A 347 0.96 -2.16 -17.50
N TYR A 348 1.93 -2.88 -16.96
CA TYR A 348 3.16 -2.30 -16.41
C TYR A 348 4.28 -2.49 -17.44
N ALA A 349 4.88 -1.40 -17.88
CA ALA A 349 5.96 -1.42 -18.85
C ALA A 349 7.18 -0.64 -18.34
N ASP A 350 8.38 -1.18 -18.48
CA ASP A 350 9.62 -0.56 -18.00
C ASP A 350 10.60 -0.34 -19.14
N ALA A 351 11.05 0.90 -19.31
CA ALA A 351 11.83 1.36 -20.46
C ALA A 351 11.33 0.74 -21.79
N PRO A 352 10.02 0.78 -22.09
CA PRO A 352 9.45 -0.09 -23.11
C PRO A 352 9.81 0.38 -24.50
N VAL A 353 10.19 -0.58 -25.36
CA VAL A 353 10.23 -0.36 -26.80
C VAL A 353 8.79 -0.24 -27.29
N LEU A 354 8.49 0.88 -27.94
CA LEU A 354 7.19 1.21 -28.51
C LEU A 354 7.28 1.51 -30.00
N ASP A 355 8.47 1.82 -30.51
CA ASP A 355 8.74 2.01 -31.93
C ASP A 355 9.87 1.07 -32.41
N LEU A 356 9.55 0.11 -33.27
CA LEU A 356 10.51 -0.84 -33.82
C LEU A 356 11.54 -0.18 -34.77
N LYS A 357 11.25 1.02 -35.27
CA LYS A 357 12.23 1.85 -36.00
C LYS A 357 13.23 2.50 -35.06
N SER A 358 12.86 2.78 -33.81
CA SER A 358 13.76 3.32 -32.79
C SER A 358 14.72 2.23 -32.32
N TRP A 359 14.16 1.13 -31.80
CA TRP A 359 14.88 -0.09 -31.48
C TRP A 359 14.06 -1.28 -32.02
N PRO A 360 14.62 -2.17 -32.86
CA PRO A 360 16.05 -2.29 -33.19
C PRO A 360 16.58 -1.38 -34.34
N GLY A 361 15.74 -0.59 -35.02
CA GLY A 361 16.10 0.08 -36.29
C GLY A 361 17.30 1.02 -36.31
N LYS A 362 17.55 1.79 -35.25
CA LYS A 362 18.71 2.71 -35.20
C LYS A 362 20.02 2.04 -34.80
N LYS A 363 20.02 0.71 -34.63
CA LYS A 363 21.20 -0.09 -34.35
C LYS A 363 22.00 0.40 -33.11
N ARG A 364 21.28 0.86 -32.08
CA ARG A 364 21.84 1.44 -30.85
C ARG A 364 22.21 0.32 -29.86
N ASN A 365 23.50 -0.09 -29.89
CA ASN A 365 24.33 -0.85 -28.93
C ASN A 365 25.25 -1.91 -29.60
N ALA A 366 26.35 -2.27 -28.92
CA ALA A 366 27.37 -3.21 -29.40
C ALA A 366 26.77 -4.57 -29.79
N GLY A 367 26.79 -4.90 -31.09
CA GLY A 367 26.19 -6.12 -31.67
C GLY A 367 24.99 -5.89 -32.61
N ALA A 368 24.58 -4.63 -32.82
CA ALA A 368 23.36 -4.19 -33.49
C ALA A 368 23.04 -4.63 -34.95
N LYS A 369 23.72 -5.62 -35.53
CA LYS A 369 23.25 -6.22 -36.79
C LYS A 369 22.17 -7.27 -36.55
N GLU A 370 22.34 -8.15 -35.56
CA GLU A 370 21.48 -9.33 -35.40
C GLU A 370 20.02 -8.98 -35.09
N PRO A 371 19.69 -8.09 -34.11
CA PRO A 371 18.29 -7.82 -33.78
C PRO A 371 17.49 -7.12 -34.88
N TRP A 372 18.15 -6.32 -35.74
CA TRP A 372 17.49 -5.68 -36.88
C TRP A 372 17.15 -6.68 -37.98
N GLU A 373 18.07 -7.60 -38.27
CA GLU A 373 17.83 -8.67 -39.24
C GLU A 373 16.74 -9.63 -38.74
N ASP A 374 16.74 -9.97 -37.45
CA ASP A 374 15.69 -10.80 -36.85
C ASP A 374 14.32 -10.11 -36.94
N PHE A 375 14.23 -8.81 -36.61
CA PHE A 375 13.00 -8.04 -36.79
C PHE A 375 12.50 -8.07 -38.24
N LYS A 376 13.38 -7.84 -39.22
CA LYS A 376 13.02 -7.90 -40.64
C LYS A 376 12.54 -9.29 -41.05
N LYS A 377 13.24 -10.33 -40.60
CA LYS A 377 12.90 -11.72 -40.89
C LYS A 377 11.53 -12.09 -40.30
N ASP A 378 11.27 -11.73 -39.05
CA ASP A 378 10.04 -12.08 -38.32
C ASP A 378 8.80 -11.37 -38.85
N TYR A 379 8.97 -10.20 -39.46
CA TYR A 379 7.91 -9.46 -40.14
C TYR A 379 7.94 -9.59 -41.66
N ASN A 380 8.88 -10.38 -42.22
CA ASN A 380 9.10 -10.56 -43.66
C ASN A 380 9.23 -9.22 -44.43
N LEU A 381 10.16 -8.36 -43.98
CA LEU A 381 10.36 -7.00 -44.47
C LEU A 381 11.66 -6.86 -45.25
N THR A 382 11.63 -6.00 -46.29
CA THR A 382 12.85 -5.41 -46.87
C THR A 382 13.40 -4.29 -45.97
N GLU A 383 14.64 -3.84 -46.19
CA GLU A 383 15.23 -2.72 -45.44
C GLU A 383 14.32 -1.48 -45.50
N THR A 384 13.85 -1.10 -46.69
CA THR A 384 12.99 0.07 -46.89
C THR A 384 11.63 -0.08 -46.19
N GLN A 385 11.06 -1.29 -46.15
CA GLN A 385 9.82 -1.54 -45.42
C GLN A 385 10.01 -1.46 -43.91
N ALA A 386 11.17 -1.93 -43.41
CA ALA A 386 11.53 -1.88 -42.01
C ALA A 386 11.78 -0.44 -41.52
N ASP A 387 12.51 0.36 -42.30
CA ASP A 387 12.73 1.79 -42.01
C ASP A 387 11.42 2.58 -41.95
N ASN A 388 10.44 2.18 -42.76
CA ASN A 388 9.12 2.80 -42.85
C ASN A 388 8.03 2.04 -42.11
N PHE A 389 8.38 1.17 -41.16
CA PHE A 389 7.41 0.32 -40.47
C PHE A 389 6.33 1.15 -39.73
N LYS A 390 5.07 0.71 -39.84
CA LYS A 390 3.86 1.40 -39.33
C LYS A 390 2.97 0.53 -38.44
N ASN A 391 3.53 -0.53 -37.87
CA ASN A 391 2.78 -1.47 -37.04
C ASN A 391 3.43 -1.65 -35.65
N SER A 392 4.15 -0.62 -35.16
CA SER A 392 4.67 -0.60 -33.79
C SER A 392 3.56 -0.20 -32.80
N PRO A 393 3.69 -0.51 -31.50
CA PRO A 393 2.78 0.02 -30.47
C PRO A 393 2.53 1.53 -30.55
N LEU A 394 3.57 2.32 -30.87
CA LEU A 394 3.48 3.77 -31.03
C LEU A 394 2.54 4.18 -32.18
N ASP A 395 2.58 3.46 -33.31
CA ASP A 395 1.69 3.73 -34.45
C ASP A 395 0.21 3.47 -34.09
N HIS A 396 -0.05 2.64 -33.07
CA HIS A 396 -1.38 2.30 -32.58
C HIS A 396 -1.78 3.03 -31.28
N ALA A 397 -0.98 3.98 -30.78
CA ALA A 397 -1.18 4.60 -29.46
C ALA A 397 -2.59 5.19 -29.25
N ALA A 398 -3.15 5.86 -30.27
CA ALA A 398 -4.51 6.40 -30.21
C ALA A 398 -5.59 5.31 -30.11
N LYS A 399 -5.37 4.16 -30.75
CA LYS A 399 -6.26 2.99 -30.62
C LYS A 399 -6.12 2.37 -29.24
N ILE A 400 -4.89 2.19 -28.75
CA ILE A 400 -4.59 1.65 -27.41
C ILE A 400 -5.28 2.49 -26.33
N ALA A 401 -5.21 3.81 -26.42
CA ALA A 401 -5.87 4.73 -25.48
C ALA A 401 -7.37 4.43 -25.30
N LYS A 402 -8.06 4.12 -26.41
CA LYS A 402 -9.50 3.85 -26.45
C LYS A 402 -9.87 2.46 -25.91
N LEU A 403 -8.91 1.57 -25.66
CA LEU A 403 -9.16 0.24 -25.08
C LEU A 403 -9.45 0.31 -23.58
N GLY A 404 -9.10 1.42 -22.90
CA GLY A 404 -9.59 1.75 -21.57
C GLY A 404 -8.92 1.02 -20.39
N PHE A 405 -7.91 0.17 -20.63
CA PHE A 405 -7.11 -0.40 -19.54
C PHE A 405 -6.07 0.62 -19.03
N PRO A 406 -5.74 0.62 -17.73
CA PRO A 406 -4.71 1.48 -17.16
C PRO A 406 -3.31 1.02 -17.56
N MET A 407 -2.41 1.99 -17.77
CA MET A 407 -1.01 1.80 -18.15
C MET A 407 -0.08 2.53 -17.17
N LEU A 408 1.00 1.86 -16.78
CA LEU A 408 2.09 2.44 -15.99
C LEU A 408 3.41 2.22 -16.74
N HIS A 409 4.09 3.30 -17.08
CA HIS A 409 5.47 3.25 -17.57
C HIS A 409 6.45 3.65 -16.46
N VAL A 410 7.59 2.97 -16.38
CA VAL A 410 8.75 3.40 -15.59
C VAL A 410 9.90 3.60 -16.58
N VAL A 411 10.51 4.78 -16.61
CA VAL A 411 11.54 5.14 -17.61
C VAL A 411 12.74 5.81 -16.98
N GLY A 412 13.91 5.62 -17.57
CA GLY A 412 15.10 6.42 -17.29
C GLY A 412 15.12 7.68 -18.16
N ASP A 413 15.40 8.84 -17.57
CA ASP A 413 15.33 10.12 -18.30
C ASP A 413 16.44 10.30 -19.35
N VAL A 414 17.54 9.55 -19.20
CA VAL A 414 18.70 9.59 -20.10
C VAL A 414 18.93 8.25 -20.80
N ASP A 415 17.86 7.48 -21.02
CA ASP A 415 17.90 6.20 -21.73
C ASP A 415 18.42 6.38 -23.18
N ASP A 416 19.57 5.78 -23.50
CA ASP A 416 20.18 5.81 -24.84
C ASP A 416 19.89 4.56 -25.68
N VAL A 417 19.35 3.51 -25.06
CA VAL A 417 19.00 2.23 -25.69
C VAL A 417 17.58 2.25 -26.23
N VAL A 418 16.64 2.70 -25.40
CA VAL A 418 15.23 2.91 -25.73
C VAL A 418 14.85 4.36 -25.39
N PRO A 419 15.32 5.34 -26.18
CA PRO A 419 15.16 6.74 -25.83
C PRO A 419 13.70 7.14 -25.64
N ILE A 420 13.44 7.81 -24.52
CA ILE A 420 12.08 8.22 -24.13
C ILE A 420 11.45 9.14 -25.19
N ALA A 421 12.25 10.02 -25.80
CA ALA A 421 11.82 10.96 -26.83
C ALA A 421 11.31 10.26 -28.11
N GLU A 422 11.74 9.01 -28.33
CA GLU A 422 11.35 8.20 -29.48
C GLU A 422 10.28 7.15 -29.13
N ASN A 423 10.08 6.88 -27.84
CA ASN A 423 9.18 5.82 -27.35
C ASN A 423 8.11 6.38 -26.41
N THR A 424 8.38 6.42 -25.10
CA THR A 424 7.35 6.73 -24.08
C THR A 424 6.79 8.15 -24.20
N THR A 425 7.59 9.17 -24.51
CA THR A 425 7.13 10.56 -24.60
C THR A 425 6.07 10.77 -25.69
N PRO A 426 6.29 10.39 -26.96
CA PRO A 426 5.24 10.53 -27.98
C PRO A 426 4.05 9.60 -27.70
N PHE A 427 4.28 8.41 -27.16
CA PHE A 427 3.20 7.48 -26.80
C PHE A 427 2.28 8.07 -25.72
N GLU A 428 2.85 8.56 -24.62
CA GLU A 428 2.12 9.18 -23.51
C GLU A 428 1.29 10.36 -24.00
N LYS A 429 1.88 11.24 -24.81
CA LYS A 429 1.19 12.39 -25.39
C LYS A 429 -0.06 11.95 -26.16
N ILE A 430 0.09 11.03 -27.11
CA ILE A 430 -1.01 10.53 -27.94
C ILE A 430 -2.08 9.85 -27.07
N VAL A 431 -1.66 9.06 -26.08
CA VAL A 431 -2.60 8.37 -25.18
C VAL A 431 -3.43 9.37 -24.37
N ARG A 432 -2.79 10.39 -23.78
CA ARG A 432 -3.48 11.44 -23.00
C ARG A 432 -4.42 12.27 -23.87
N GLU A 433 -3.99 12.67 -25.05
CA GLU A 433 -4.82 13.42 -26.03
C GLU A 433 -6.05 12.62 -26.48
N ASN A 434 -5.99 11.28 -26.42
CA ASN A 434 -7.11 10.39 -26.75
C ASN A 434 -7.87 9.88 -25.51
N GLY A 435 -7.69 10.50 -24.34
CA GLY A 435 -8.42 10.18 -23.11
C GLY A 435 -8.02 8.85 -22.45
N GLY A 436 -6.87 8.28 -22.80
CA GLY A 436 -6.35 7.06 -22.21
C GLY A 436 -5.75 7.27 -20.81
N ASN A 437 -5.71 6.19 -20.02
CA ASN A 437 -5.19 6.21 -18.65
C ASN A 437 -3.73 5.73 -18.61
N ILE A 438 -2.79 6.68 -18.65
CA ILE A 438 -1.36 6.42 -18.52
C ILE A 438 -0.75 7.23 -17.38
N THR A 439 0.11 6.57 -16.61
CA THR A 439 1.02 7.19 -15.63
C THR A 439 2.45 6.86 -16.02
N VAL A 440 3.36 7.82 -15.94
CA VAL A 440 4.78 7.63 -16.23
C VAL A 440 5.60 8.03 -15.00
N ILE A 441 6.45 7.11 -14.53
CA ILE A 441 7.41 7.37 -13.46
C ILE A 441 8.78 7.59 -14.11
N HIS A 442 9.31 8.78 -13.90
CA HIS A 442 10.61 9.20 -14.39
C HIS A 442 11.69 8.93 -13.35
N LYS A 443 12.75 8.22 -13.75
CA LYS A 443 13.96 7.99 -12.97
C LYS A 443 15.03 8.99 -13.44
N ALA A 444 15.17 10.08 -12.69
CA ALA A 444 16.11 11.15 -13.00
C ALA A 444 17.55 10.62 -13.09
N ASN A 445 18.25 11.01 -14.17
CA ASN A 445 19.65 10.64 -14.45
C ASN A 445 19.90 9.12 -14.57
N VAL A 446 18.86 8.31 -14.76
CA VAL A 446 18.99 6.86 -14.99
C VAL A 446 18.96 6.59 -16.50
N ASN A 447 19.90 5.78 -16.99
CA ASN A 447 19.92 5.28 -18.37
C ASN A 447 18.94 4.08 -18.51
N HIS A 448 19.14 3.15 -19.43
CA HIS A 448 18.26 2.01 -19.66
C HIS A 448 18.12 1.08 -18.45
N HIS A 449 19.20 0.95 -17.67
CA HIS A 449 19.25 0.14 -16.47
C HIS A 449 19.57 0.99 -15.23
N PRO A 450 19.12 0.56 -14.03
CA PRO A 450 18.37 -0.67 -13.76
C PRO A 450 16.91 -0.60 -14.21
N HIS A 451 16.31 -1.74 -14.56
CA HIS A 451 14.86 -1.87 -14.71
C HIS A 451 14.17 -1.88 -13.35
N SER A 452 12.86 -1.66 -13.35
CA SER A 452 12.00 -1.62 -12.17
C SER A 452 12.34 -0.48 -11.21
N LEU A 453 11.70 -0.49 -10.05
CA LEU A 453 12.00 0.36 -8.91
C LEU A 453 12.58 -0.52 -7.79
N PRO A 454 13.63 -0.08 -7.08
CA PRO A 454 14.13 -0.81 -5.90
C PRO A 454 13.04 -1.04 -4.86
N ASN A 455 12.18 -0.04 -4.65
CA ASN A 455 10.94 -0.18 -3.90
C ASN A 455 9.77 -0.41 -4.86
N PRO A 456 9.22 -1.64 -4.98
CA PRO A 456 8.20 -1.98 -5.97
C PRO A 456 6.80 -1.48 -5.60
N THR A 457 6.62 -0.76 -4.48
CA THR A 457 5.30 -0.34 -3.98
C THR A 457 4.48 0.41 -5.04
N PRO A 458 5.02 1.39 -5.80
CA PRO A 458 4.24 2.10 -6.80
C PRO A 458 3.67 1.18 -7.89
N ILE A 459 4.48 0.22 -8.36
CA ILE A 459 4.09 -0.73 -9.41
C ILE A 459 3.12 -1.78 -8.84
N THR A 460 3.41 -2.31 -7.66
CA THR A 460 2.56 -3.27 -6.94
C THR A 460 1.17 -2.68 -6.73
N ASP A 461 1.09 -1.46 -6.19
CA ASP A 461 -0.19 -0.80 -5.90
C ASP A 461 -0.98 -0.50 -7.18
N PHE A 462 -0.30 -0.15 -8.27
CA PHE A 462 -0.93 0.00 -9.57
C PHE A 462 -1.63 -1.29 -10.02
N ILE A 463 -0.95 -2.44 -9.96
CA ILE A 463 -1.51 -3.75 -10.35
C ILE A 463 -2.63 -4.17 -9.38
N LEU A 464 -2.44 -4.01 -8.08
CA LEU A 464 -3.46 -4.32 -7.08
C LEU A 464 -4.74 -3.49 -7.28
N ARG A 465 -4.63 -2.20 -7.62
CA ARG A 465 -5.79 -1.35 -7.91
C ARG A 465 -6.51 -1.82 -9.17
N ALA A 466 -5.78 -2.05 -10.25
CA ALA A 466 -6.37 -2.47 -11.53
C ALA A 466 -7.07 -3.85 -11.47
N THR A 467 -6.67 -4.69 -10.52
CA THR A 467 -7.25 -6.03 -10.31
C THR A 467 -8.24 -6.09 -9.15
N GLY A 468 -8.54 -4.97 -8.50
CA GLY A 468 -9.47 -4.89 -7.37
C GLY A 468 -8.98 -5.57 -6.08
N GLN A 469 -7.66 -5.77 -5.94
CA GLN A 469 -7.02 -6.42 -4.80
C GLN A 469 -6.40 -5.43 -3.80
N LYS A 470 -6.35 -4.12 -4.12
CA LYS A 470 -5.74 -3.11 -3.24
C LYS A 470 -6.57 -2.92 -1.97
N VAL A 471 -5.92 -3.05 -0.81
CA VAL A 471 -6.51 -2.70 0.48
C VAL A 471 -6.57 -1.17 0.60
N ASN A 472 -7.76 -0.63 0.85
CA ASN A 472 -7.94 0.79 1.14
C ASN A 472 -7.59 1.09 2.61
N PHE A 473 -6.31 1.39 2.87
CA PHE A 473 -5.84 1.73 4.21
C PHE A 473 -6.36 3.05 4.75
N ALA A 474 -6.76 3.98 3.89
CA ALA A 474 -7.38 5.22 4.34
C ALA A 474 -8.68 4.96 5.13
N ALA A 475 -9.34 3.83 4.88
CA ALA A 475 -10.60 3.44 5.52
C ALA A 475 -10.43 2.48 6.72
N ILE A 476 -9.21 2.11 7.11
CA ILE A 476 -8.94 1.22 8.25
C ILE A 476 -8.53 2.08 9.45
N ALA A 477 -9.35 2.09 10.49
CA ALA A 477 -9.08 2.87 11.70
C ALA A 477 -7.73 2.47 12.34
N VAL A 478 -6.82 3.44 12.48
CA VAL A 478 -5.51 3.25 13.12
C VAL A 478 -5.06 4.58 13.73
N PRO A 479 -4.43 4.60 14.92
CA PRO A 479 -3.93 5.83 15.52
C PRO A 479 -2.77 6.41 14.70
N GLY A 480 -2.45 7.68 14.92
CA GLY A 480 -1.20 8.24 14.43
C GLY A 480 -0.03 7.68 15.25
N SER A 481 1.09 7.37 14.60
CA SER A 481 2.26 6.76 15.25
C SER A 481 3.39 7.77 15.53
N GLU A 482 3.18 9.06 15.29
CA GLU A 482 4.28 10.00 15.05
C GLU A 482 4.53 11.01 16.18
N TYR A 483 5.80 11.40 16.32
CA TYR A 483 6.23 12.68 16.87
C TYR A 483 6.73 13.55 15.72
N ARG A 484 6.32 14.83 15.66
CA ARG A 484 6.66 15.76 14.57
C ARG A 484 7.22 17.06 15.15
N SER A 485 8.51 17.30 14.99
CA SER A 485 9.20 18.51 15.51
C SER A 485 8.66 19.83 14.95
N GLY A 486 8.00 19.81 13.78
CA GLY A 486 7.36 20.99 13.16
C GLY A 486 5.83 21.04 13.27
N ALA A 487 5.20 20.15 14.03
CA ALA A 487 3.74 20.10 14.11
C ALA A 487 3.09 21.16 15.02
N GLY A 488 3.88 22.07 15.60
CA GLY A 488 3.37 23.06 16.55
C GLY A 488 2.85 22.42 17.85
N TRP A 489 3.44 21.28 18.25
CA TRP A 489 3.14 20.59 19.51
C TRP A 489 4.09 21.07 20.62
N THR A 490 3.61 21.05 21.86
CA THR A 490 4.47 21.28 23.03
C THR A 490 5.58 20.21 23.05
N LEU A 491 6.80 20.60 23.43
CA LEU A 491 7.96 19.70 23.47
C LEU A 491 7.64 18.44 24.27
N GLY A 492 7.97 17.26 23.72
CA GLY A 492 7.71 15.96 24.34
C GLY A 492 6.25 15.49 24.26
N LYS A 493 5.34 16.23 23.60
CA LYS A 493 3.97 15.80 23.35
C LYS A 493 3.83 15.23 21.93
N ASP A 494 3.70 13.92 21.83
CA ASP A 494 3.47 13.20 20.57
C ASP A 494 1.98 13.16 20.19
N TRP A 495 1.64 12.42 19.13
CA TRP A 495 0.26 12.26 18.68
C TRP A 495 -0.69 11.78 19.80
N TRP A 496 -0.23 10.87 20.67
CA TRP A 496 -1.04 10.35 21.77
C TRP A 496 -1.35 11.43 22.80
N ALA A 497 -0.36 12.25 23.16
CA ALA A 497 -0.60 13.39 24.04
C ALA A 497 -1.58 14.41 23.43
N GLN A 498 -1.54 14.61 22.10
CA GLN A 498 -2.51 15.45 21.42
C GLN A 498 -3.93 14.88 21.53
N HIS A 499 -4.08 13.58 21.30
CA HIS A 499 -5.34 12.86 21.45
C HIS A 499 -5.87 12.94 22.88
N GLU A 500 -5.04 12.65 23.89
CA GLU A 500 -5.39 12.71 25.31
C GLU A 500 -5.80 14.13 25.75
N ASN A 501 -5.13 15.17 25.24
CA ASN A 501 -5.53 16.56 25.51
C ASN A 501 -6.90 16.90 24.95
N ILE A 502 -7.19 16.50 23.70
CA ILE A 502 -8.52 16.68 23.10
C ILE A 502 -9.57 15.90 23.90
N ASP A 503 -9.27 14.63 24.22
CA ASP A 503 -10.20 13.74 24.90
C ASP A 503 -10.60 14.27 26.29
N SER A 504 -9.64 14.85 27.01
CA SER A 504 -9.88 15.50 28.31
C SER A 504 -10.76 16.75 28.17
N LEU A 505 -10.53 17.59 27.16
CA LEU A 505 -11.35 18.77 26.89
C LEU A 505 -12.81 18.38 26.56
N LEU A 506 -12.99 17.35 25.74
CA LEU A 506 -14.32 16.85 25.37
C LEU A 506 -15.11 16.29 26.56
N LEU A 507 -14.43 15.78 27.59
CA LEU A 507 -15.08 15.34 28.84
C LEU A 507 -15.45 16.52 29.75
N ALA A 508 -14.58 17.53 29.82
CA ALA A 508 -14.78 18.71 30.66
C ALA A 508 -15.88 19.63 30.10
N GLU A 509 -15.82 19.91 28.80
CA GLU A 509 -16.73 20.83 28.10
C GLU A 509 -17.93 20.07 27.52
N LYS A 510 -18.85 19.65 28.39
CA LYS A 510 -20.10 19.02 27.95
C LYS A 510 -21.01 20.03 27.24
N ASN A 511 -21.72 19.58 26.20
CA ASN A 511 -22.67 20.38 25.43
C ASN A 511 -22.03 21.54 24.64
N LEU A 512 -20.93 21.24 23.93
CA LEU A 512 -20.35 22.17 22.96
C LEU A 512 -21.41 22.61 21.92
N ASP A 513 -21.40 23.88 21.55
CA ASP A 513 -22.16 24.34 20.39
C ASP A 513 -21.47 23.87 19.10
N ILE A 514 -20.13 23.95 19.05
CA ILE A 514 -19.35 23.60 17.85
C ILE A 514 -18.13 22.74 18.22
N LEU A 515 -17.90 21.66 17.47
CA LEU A 515 -16.63 20.94 17.47
C LEU A 515 -15.99 20.97 16.08
N PHE A 516 -14.77 21.48 15.96
CA PHE A 516 -14.00 21.41 14.72
C PHE A 516 -13.09 20.18 14.72
N LEU A 517 -13.35 19.21 13.84
CA LEU A 517 -12.60 17.95 13.75
C LEU A 517 -11.82 17.87 12.44
N GLY A 518 -10.51 17.59 12.53
CA GLY A 518 -9.68 17.45 11.33
C GLY A 518 -8.19 17.28 11.63
N ASN A 519 -7.37 17.82 10.73
CA ASN A 519 -5.92 17.64 10.74
C ASN A 519 -5.14 18.91 11.18
N SER A 520 -3.96 19.16 10.60
CA SER A 520 -3.11 20.33 10.90
C SER A 520 -3.80 21.67 10.65
N ILE A 521 -4.64 21.79 9.61
CA ILE A 521 -5.36 23.03 9.33
C ILE A 521 -6.41 23.26 10.43
N THR A 522 -7.13 22.23 10.84
CA THR A 522 -8.03 22.34 12.00
C THR A 522 -7.26 22.60 13.29
N GLN A 523 -6.08 22.01 13.47
CA GLN A 523 -5.24 22.26 14.65
C GLN A 523 -4.84 23.74 14.76
N GLY A 524 -4.58 24.40 13.63
CA GLY A 524 -4.17 25.80 13.62
C GLY A 524 -5.26 26.79 14.04
N THR A 525 -6.54 26.37 14.14
CA THR A 525 -7.56 27.16 14.87
C THR A 525 -7.25 27.23 16.36
N GLY A 526 -6.46 26.29 16.86
CA GLY A 526 -6.00 26.19 18.23
C GLY A 526 -7.04 25.61 19.16
N GLY A 527 -8.19 26.28 19.27
CA GLY A 527 -9.11 26.08 20.40
C GLY A 527 -8.42 26.36 21.74
N HIS A 528 -8.99 25.84 22.82
CA HIS A 528 -8.47 25.96 24.18
C HIS A 528 -7.44 24.86 24.52
N ARG A 529 -6.94 24.15 23.49
CA ARG A 529 -5.89 23.12 23.62
C ARG A 529 -4.60 23.65 24.26
N THR A 530 -4.05 22.92 25.22
CA THR A 530 -2.82 23.29 25.95
C THR A 530 -1.57 22.60 25.40
N SER A 531 -1.73 21.56 24.57
CA SER A 531 -0.61 20.79 24.00
C SER A 531 -0.17 21.26 22.61
N VAL A 532 -0.66 22.41 22.16
CA VAL A 532 -0.30 23.04 20.88
C VAL A 532 0.20 24.48 21.10
N THR A 533 1.30 24.82 20.45
CA THR A 533 1.99 26.12 20.58
C THR A 533 1.69 27.07 19.42
N TYR A 534 1.29 26.54 18.25
CA TYR A 534 1.00 27.34 17.05
C TYR A 534 -0.50 27.38 16.76
N LYS A 535 -1.12 28.56 16.91
CA LYS A 535 -2.57 28.78 16.81
C LYS A 535 -2.96 30.02 15.96
N PRO A 536 -2.51 30.13 14.70
CA PRO A 536 -2.74 31.32 13.87
C PRO A 536 -4.22 31.66 13.64
N GLY A 537 -5.13 30.68 13.77
CA GLY A 537 -6.55 30.87 13.57
C GLY A 537 -7.36 31.24 14.81
N PHE A 538 -6.79 31.18 16.02
CA PHE A 538 -7.55 31.34 17.26
C PHE A 538 -8.30 32.68 17.31
N LYS A 539 -7.60 33.79 17.09
CA LYS A 539 -8.21 35.13 17.12
C LYS A 539 -9.38 35.28 16.13
N ALA A 540 -9.27 34.68 14.95
CA ALA A 540 -10.31 34.75 13.93
C ALA A 540 -11.55 33.93 14.31
N PHE A 541 -11.34 32.69 14.74
CA PHE A 541 -12.43 31.79 15.14
C PHE A 541 -13.13 32.30 16.40
N ASP A 542 -12.36 32.73 17.41
CA ASP A 542 -12.89 33.26 18.67
C ASP A 542 -13.74 34.51 18.43
N SER A 543 -13.28 35.44 17.57
CA SER A 543 -14.06 36.63 17.20
C SER A 543 -15.34 36.30 16.46
N VAL A 544 -15.33 35.30 15.56
CA VAL A 544 -16.50 34.94 14.75
C VAL A 544 -17.54 34.15 15.55
N PHE A 545 -17.09 33.31 16.49
CA PHE A 545 -17.92 32.39 17.28
C PHE A 545 -17.98 32.76 18.77
N VAL A 546 -17.73 34.03 19.12
CA VAL A 546 -17.61 34.54 20.51
C VAL A 546 -18.75 34.15 21.45
N ASN A 547 -19.98 34.01 20.93
CA ASN A 547 -21.16 33.66 21.72
C ASN A 547 -21.47 32.15 21.75
N LEU A 548 -20.57 31.32 21.26
CA LEU A 548 -20.74 29.88 21.13
C LEU A 548 -19.62 29.15 21.86
N LYS A 549 -19.95 28.06 22.53
CA LYS A 549 -18.95 27.16 23.12
C LYS A 549 -18.37 26.29 22.02
N TRP A 550 -17.11 26.53 21.66
CA TRP A 550 -16.45 25.80 20.59
C TRP A 550 -15.10 25.24 21.02
N GLU A 551 -14.70 24.12 20.40
CA GLU A 551 -13.38 23.53 20.64
C GLU A 551 -12.75 22.97 19.35
N SER A 552 -11.41 22.86 19.35
CA SER A 552 -10.65 22.28 18.25
C SER A 552 -10.20 20.86 18.57
N ALA A 553 -10.52 19.92 17.67
CA ALA A 553 -10.07 18.53 17.68
C ALA A 553 -9.21 18.22 16.43
N GLY A 554 -8.38 19.18 16.03
CA GLY A 554 -7.39 19.01 14.97
C GLY A 554 -6.08 18.41 15.48
N ILE A 555 -5.54 17.40 14.80
CA ILE A 555 -4.17 16.89 15.04
C ILE A 555 -3.36 16.93 13.76
N SER A 556 -2.20 17.59 13.81
CA SER A 556 -1.30 17.70 12.66
C SER A 556 -0.91 16.33 12.12
N GLY A 557 -1.07 16.16 10.81
CA GLY A 557 -0.79 14.90 10.13
C GLY A 557 -1.90 13.90 10.01
N ASP A 558 -2.99 14.09 10.75
CA ASP A 558 -4.11 13.16 10.68
C ASP A 558 -4.61 12.98 9.26
N ARG A 559 -4.84 11.72 8.93
CA ARG A 559 -5.55 11.26 7.76
C ARG A 559 -6.93 10.73 8.18
N SER A 560 -7.75 10.38 7.21
CA SER A 560 -9.13 9.90 7.45
C SER A 560 -9.19 8.70 8.42
N GLN A 561 -8.26 7.76 8.31
CA GLN A 561 -8.13 6.62 9.21
C GLN A 561 -7.84 6.99 10.67
N ASN A 562 -7.08 8.07 10.90
CA ASN A 562 -6.74 8.52 12.24
C ASN A 562 -7.93 9.19 12.90
N ILE A 563 -8.69 9.99 12.13
CA ILE A 563 -9.97 10.56 12.58
C ILE A 563 -10.94 9.44 12.95
N LEU A 564 -11.08 8.43 12.10
CA LEU A 564 -11.97 7.30 12.36
C LEU A 564 -11.59 6.58 13.65
N TRP A 565 -10.29 6.35 13.87
CA TRP A 565 -9.81 5.76 15.11
C TRP A 565 -10.10 6.63 16.34
N ARG A 566 -9.84 7.95 16.25
CA ARG A 566 -10.10 8.89 17.36
C ARG A 566 -11.58 8.93 17.74
N LEU A 567 -12.46 8.93 16.74
CA LEU A 567 -13.91 8.86 16.95
C LEU A 567 -14.29 7.59 17.72
N GLN A 568 -13.76 6.44 17.29
CA GLN A 568 -14.05 5.13 17.89
C GLN A 568 -13.51 4.96 19.31
N ASN A 569 -12.40 5.62 19.66
CA ASN A 569 -11.67 5.38 20.90
C ASN A 569 -11.64 6.59 21.86
N GLY A 570 -12.24 7.72 21.46
CA GLY A 570 -12.33 8.94 22.28
C GLY A 570 -13.75 9.29 22.71
N ASN A 571 -13.88 10.41 23.41
CA ASN A 571 -15.11 10.88 24.04
C ASN A 571 -15.96 11.81 23.14
N TYR A 572 -15.76 11.79 21.82
CA TYR A 572 -16.49 12.61 20.85
C TYR A 572 -18.01 12.46 20.98
N ALA A 573 -18.51 11.22 21.06
CA ALA A 573 -19.95 10.98 21.25
C ALA A 573 -20.47 11.44 22.62
N LYS A 574 -19.61 11.41 23.66
CA LYS A 574 -19.98 11.85 25.01
C LYS A 574 -20.04 13.38 25.15
N ALA A 575 -19.23 14.11 24.37
CA ALA A 575 -19.23 15.57 24.35
C ALA A 575 -20.54 16.18 23.82
N LYS A 576 -21.28 15.41 22.98
CA LYS A 576 -22.56 15.79 22.36
C LYS A 576 -22.56 17.21 21.75
N PRO A 577 -21.61 17.54 20.85
CA PRO A 577 -21.63 18.84 20.20
C PRO A 577 -22.92 19.01 19.39
N LYS A 578 -23.51 20.22 19.40
CA LYS A 578 -24.69 20.51 18.56
C LYS A 578 -24.33 20.44 17.08
N VAL A 579 -23.21 21.05 16.70
CA VAL A 579 -22.63 21.00 15.35
C VAL A 579 -21.21 20.47 15.40
N MET A 580 -20.88 19.55 14.49
CA MET A 580 -19.50 19.12 14.28
C MET A 580 -19.08 19.40 12.84
N VAL A 581 -18.00 20.17 12.67
CA VAL A 581 -17.43 20.48 11.36
C VAL A 581 -16.28 19.52 11.11
N VAL A 582 -16.39 18.69 10.06
CA VAL A 582 -15.40 17.67 9.71
C VAL A 582 -14.66 18.09 8.43
N MET A 583 -13.34 18.23 8.53
CA MET A 583 -12.47 18.61 7.42
C MET A 583 -11.22 17.73 7.41
N ILE A 584 -11.14 16.81 6.44
CA ILE A 584 -10.07 15.82 6.34
C ILE A 584 -9.86 15.40 4.88
N GLY A 585 -8.69 14.84 4.59
CA GLY A 585 -8.36 14.24 3.28
C GLY A 585 -7.10 14.79 2.62
N VAL A 586 -6.66 16.02 2.94
CA VAL A 586 -5.48 16.62 2.29
C VAL A 586 -4.19 15.84 2.58
N ASN A 587 -4.05 15.26 3.78
CA ASN A 587 -2.90 14.41 4.10
C ASN A 587 -2.95 13.05 3.39
N ASN A 588 -4.15 12.56 3.03
CA ASN A 588 -4.30 11.36 2.19
C ASN A 588 -3.91 11.66 0.73
N ILE A 589 -4.26 12.85 0.21
CA ILE A 589 -3.81 13.32 -1.11
C ILE A 589 -2.27 13.28 -1.17
N SER A 590 -1.61 13.93 -0.21
CA SER A 590 -0.14 13.98 -0.11
C SER A 590 0.49 12.60 0.15
N ALA A 591 -0.26 11.65 0.70
CA ALA A 591 0.20 10.29 0.93
C ALA A 591 0.06 9.36 -0.29
N GLY A 592 -0.57 9.84 -1.36
CA GLY A 592 -0.76 9.05 -2.58
C GLY A 592 -2.09 8.29 -2.69
N ASP A 593 -2.93 8.27 -1.66
CA ASP A 593 -4.26 7.59 -1.69
C ASP A 593 -5.13 8.15 -2.82
N SER A 594 -5.72 7.31 -3.68
CA SER A 594 -6.58 7.76 -4.79
C SER A 594 -7.83 8.52 -4.31
N PRO A 595 -8.44 9.37 -5.16
CA PRO A 595 -9.69 10.06 -4.81
C PRO A 595 -10.79 9.11 -4.31
N GLU A 596 -10.91 7.94 -4.94
CA GLU A 596 -11.86 6.89 -4.56
C GLU A 596 -11.56 6.32 -3.17
N GLU A 597 -10.29 6.05 -2.85
CA GLU A 597 -9.86 5.59 -1.52
C GLU A 597 -10.17 6.63 -0.43
N ILE A 598 -9.88 7.91 -0.71
CA ILE A 598 -10.13 9.04 0.19
C ILE A 598 -11.63 9.19 0.47
N VAL A 599 -12.46 9.19 -0.57
CA VAL A 599 -13.90 9.36 -0.45
C VAL A 599 -14.53 8.21 0.33
N ALA A 600 -14.11 6.97 0.05
CA ALA A 600 -14.57 5.80 0.80
C ALA A 600 -14.16 5.88 2.28
N ALA A 601 -12.98 6.39 2.59
CA ALA A 601 -12.53 6.61 3.96
C ALA A 601 -13.33 7.70 4.68
N ILE A 602 -13.57 8.85 4.02
CA ILE A 602 -14.40 9.92 4.57
C ILE A 602 -15.83 9.42 4.81
N SER A 603 -16.37 8.56 3.94
CA SER A 603 -17.68 7.93 4.15
C SER A 603 -17.72 7.09 5.43
N LYS A 604 -16.63 6.41 5.81
CA LYS A 604 -16.56 5.68 7.09
C LYS A 604 -16.63 6.60 8.30
N VAL A 605 -16.02 7.79 8.19
CA VAL A 605 -16.11 8.82 9.22
C VAL A 605 -17.56 9.27 9.37
N THR A 606 -18.24 9.65 8.28
CA THR A 606 -19.64 10.10 8.35
C THR A 606 -20.62 8.99 8.74
N ASP A 607 -20.41 7.75 8.31
CA ASP A 607 -21.22 6.60 8.73
C ASP A 607 -21.11 6.37 10.24
N TRP A 608 -19.89 6.44 10.78
CA TRP A 608 -19.68 6.29 12.22
C TRP A 608 -20.35 7.41 13.01
N THR A 609 -20.22 8.67 12.58
CA THR A 609 -20.85 9.79 13.29
C THR A 609 -22.37 9.72 13.20
N SER A 610 -22.92 9.35 12.05
CA SER A 610 -24.37 9.21 11.87
C SER A 610 -24.96 8.14 12.79
N LYS A 611 -24.24 7.04 13.00
CA LYS A 611 -24.66 5.94 13.86
C LYS A 611 -24.50 6.25 15.34
N ASN A 612 -23.38 6.85 15.75
CA ASN A 612 -23.01 6.97 17.17
C ASN A 612 -23.25 8.37 17.76
N MET A 613 -23.52 9.37 16.92
CA MET A 613 -23.78 10.75 17.31
C MET A 613 -25.05 11.28 16.61
N PRO A 614 -26.21 10.60 16.70
CA PRO A 614 -27.39 10.95 15.90
C PRO A 614 -27.95 12.35 16.18
N SER A 615 -27.70 12.91 17.38
CA SER A 615 -28.12 14.26 17.75
C SER A 615 -27.18 15.37 17.28
N THR A 616 -25.98 15.02 16.81
CA THR A 616 -24.99 15.99 16.34
C THR A 616 -25.19 16.25 14.85
N LYS A 617 -25.36 17.52 14.47
CA LYS A 617 -25.41 17.92 13.06
C LYS A 617 -24.00 17.99 12.50
N VAL A 618 -23.71 17.18 11.49
CA VAL A 618 -22.37 17.14 10.88
C VAL A 618 -22.31 18.03 9.64
N LEU A 619 -21.36 18.95 9.60
CA LEU A 619 -20.97 19.70 8.41
C LEU A 619 -19.67 19.11 7.86
N LEU A 620 -19.77 18.33 6.79
CA LEU A 620 -18.63 17.77 6.07
C LEU A 620 -18.13 18.76 5.01
N LEU A 621 -16.88 19.20 5.14
CA LEU A 621 -16.28 20.12 4.16
C LEU A 621 -15.54 19.39 3.02
N GLY A 622 -14.99 18.21 3.29
CA GLY A 622 -13.89 17.66 2.49
C GLY A 622 -12.57 18.39 2.77
N PRO A 623 -11.49 18.12 2.00
CA PRO A 623 -10.25 18.89 2.10
C PRO A 623 -10.46 20.36 1.66
N LEU A 624 -9.58 21.27 2.07
CA LEU A 624 -9.48 22.60 1.44
C LEU A 624 -8.61 22.51 0.17
N PRO A 625 -8.71 23.51 -0.74
CA PRO A 625 -7.76 23.74 -1.82
C PRO A 625 -6.30 23.41 -1.46
N VAL A 626 -5.62 22.62 -2.29
CA VAL A 626 -4.20 22.23 -2.14
C VAL A 626 -3.46 22.37 -3.46
N GLY A 627 -2.15 22.65 -3.41
CA GLY A 627 -1.34 22.90 -4.60
C GLY A 627 -1.46 24.36 -5.03
N ILE A 628 -0.31 25.02 -5.18
CA ILE A 628 -0.23 26.47 -5.43
C ILE A 628 -0.90 26.82 -6.76
N LYS A 629 -0.60 26.01 -7.79
CA LYS A 629 -1.10 26.20 -9.14
C LYS A 629 -2.33 25.36 -9.41
N ARG A 630 -3.20 25.86 -10.29
CA ARG A 630 -4.41 25.16 -10.71
C ARG A 630 -4.13 23.78 -11.34
N ASP A 631 -3.00 23.63 -12.00
CA ASP A 631 -2.57 22.42 -12.70
C ASP A 631 -1.68 21.48 -11.84
N ASP A 632 -1.43 21.81 -10.57
CA ASP A 632 -0.74 20.93 -9.62
C ASP A 632 -1.47 19.58 -9.51
N GLU A 633 -0.76 18.46 -9.55
CA GLU A 633 -1.39 17.13 -9.47
C GLU A 633 -2.23 16.95 -8.19
N ARG A 634 -1.80 17.56 -7.07
CA ARG A 634 -2.58 17.57 -5.82
C ARG A 634 -3.90 18.32 -5.99
N ARG A 635 -3.90 19.40 -6.79
CA ARG A 635 -5.10 20.17 -7.13
C ARG A 635 -6.09 19.35 -7.95
N LEU A 636 -5.61 18.67 -8.99
CA LEU A 636 -6.46 17.80 -9.82
C LEU A 636 -7.08 16.65 -8.99
N LYS A 637 -6.28 16.08 -8.09
CA LYS A 637 -6.74 15.04 -7.16
C LYS A 637 -7.79 15.56 -6.17
N TYR A 638 -7.56 16.75 -5.62
CA TYR A 638 -8.50 17.47 -4.76
C TYR A 638 -9.86 17.70 -5.45
N GLU A 639 -9.85 18.18 -6.70
CA GLU A 639 -11.07 18.42 -7.45
C GLU A 639 -11.86 17.12 -7.65
N LYS A 640 -11.16 16.03 -8.01
CA LYS A 640 -11.79 14.71 -8.15
C LYS A 640 -12.37 14.19 -6.84
N VAL A 641 -11.71 14.43 -5.70
CA VAL A 641 -12.28 14.10 -4.37
C VAL A 641 -13.61 14.85 -4.14
N HIS A 642 -13.67 16.15 -4.40
CA HIS A 642 -14.91 16.92 -4.21
C HIS A 642 -16.03 16.52 -5.17
N LEU A 643 -15.70 16.18 -6.42
CA LEU A 643 -16.67 15.66 -7.39
C LEU A 643 -17.30 14.35 -6.91
N LEU A 644 -16.52 13.49 -6.26
CA LEU A 644 -16.99 12.22 -5.70
C LEU A 644 -17.77 12.42 -4.39
N LEU A 645 -17.29 13.28 -3.48
CA LEU A 645 -17.99 13.61 -2.23
C LEU A 645 -19.37 14.21 -2.49
N ALA A 646 -19.52 15.04 -3.52
CA ALA A 646 -20.79 15.66 -3.91
C ALA A 646 -21.87 14.63 -4.29
N LYS A 647 -21.46 13.45 -4.75
CA LYS A 647 -22.34 12.35 -5.20
C LYS A 647 -22.68 11.36 -4.09
N LEU A 648 -22.05 11.45 -2.92
CA LEU A 648 -22.31 10.51 -1.83
C LEU A 648 -23.72 10.69 -1.26
N PRO A 649 -24.44 9.59 -0.93
CA PRO A 649 -25.73 9.66 -0.26
C PRO A 649 -25.56 10.26 1.14
N ARG A 650 -26.34 11.30 1.43
CA ARG A 650 -26.26 12.02 2.69
C ARG A 650 -27.15 11.36 3.73
N LYS A 651 -26.56 10.93 4.85
CA LYS A 651 -27.26 10.38 6.02
C LYS A 651 -26.84 11.19 7.22
N ASN A 652 -27.70 12.04 7.77
CA ASN A 652 -27.43 12.84 8.97
C ASN A 652 -26.16 13.74 8.90
N TYR A 653 -25.80 14.22 7.70
CA TYR A 653 -24.76 15.23 7.51
C TYR A 653 -25.07 16.13 6.31
N THR A 654 -24.56 17.36 6.35
CA THR A 654 -24.55 18.32 5.24
C THR A 654 -23.15 18.36 4.64
N TYR A 655 -23.04 18.28 3.31
CA TYR A 655 -21.76 18.45 2.61
C TYR A 655 -21.69 19.82 1.95
N GLN A 656 -20.58 20.52 2.14
CA GLN A 656 -20.31 21.81 1.49
C GLN A 656 -18.82 21.94 1.15
N SER A 657 -18.49 22.16 -0.13
CA SER A 657 -17.13 22.56 -0.51
C SER A 657 -16.93 24.06 -0.30
N ILE A 658 -15.75 24.46 0.18
CA ILE A 658 -15.34 25.87 0.35
C ILE A 658 -14.01 26.06 -0.37
N ALA A 659 -14.08 26.60 -1.59
CA ALA A 659 -12.89 26.87 -2.41
C ALA A 659 -12.69 28.37 -2.68
N SER A 660 -13.74 29.08 -3.06
CA SER A 660 -13.67 30.47 -3.55
C SER A 660 -12.91 31.46 -2.64
N PRO A 661 -13.00 31.41 -1.29
CA PRO A 661 -12.26 32.34 -0.43
C PRO A 661 -10.73 32.17 -0.46
N PHE A 662 -10.25 31.10 -1.08
CA PHE A 662 -8.85 30.67 -1.08
C PHE A 662 -8.18 30.75 -2.45
N LEU A 663 -8.94 31.14 -3.49
CA LEU A 663 -8.48 31.12 -4.87
C LEU A 663 -8.45 32.52 -5.47
N LEU A 664 -7.42 32.78 -6.25
CA LEU A 664 -7.35 33.93 -7.15
C LEU A 664 -8.25 33.70 -8.37
N PRO A 665 -8.59 34.76 -9.15
CA PRO A 665 -9.41 34.62 -10.36
C PRO A 665 -8.85 33.65 -11.42
N ASN A 666 -7.52 33.46 -11.45
CA ASN A 666 -6.87 32.49 -12.35
C ASN A 666 -6.97 31.02 -11.86
N GLY A 667 -7.49 30.80 -10.65
CA GLY A 667 -7.64 29.49 -10.02
C GLY A 667 -6.45 29.04 -9.17
N ASP A 668 -5.38 29.83 -9.08
CA ASP A 668 -4.27 29.57 -8.17
C ASP A 668 -4.67 29.84 -6.71
N LEU A 669 -3.93 29.27 -5.76
CA LEU A 669 -4.09 29.62 -4.34
C LEU A 669 -3.72 31.08 -4.10
N ASP A 670 -4.52 31.78 -3.29
CA ASP A 670 -4.21 33.13 -2.84
C ASP A 670 -3.03 33.09 -1.84
N PRO A 671 -1.87 33.67 -2.18
CA PRO A 671 -0.67 33.64 -1.34
C PRO A 671 -0.81 34.50 -0.07
N THR A 672 -1.86 35.32 0.05
CA THR A 672 -2.20 36.01 1.31
C THR A 672 -2.94 35.10 2.28
N LYS A 673 -3.55 34.02 1.77
CA LYS A 673 -4.34 33.06 2.56
C LYS A 673 -3.58 31.79 2.87
N TYR A 674 -2.64 31.39 2.02
CA TYR A 674 -1.89 30.13 2.12
C TYR A 674 -0.40 30.37 2.32
N GLY A 675 0.26 29.47 3.06
CA GLY A 675 1.70 29.38 3.10
C GLY A 675 2.29 28.87 1.79
N SER A 676 3.60 29.01 1.64
CA SER A 676 4.34 28.58 0.44
C SER A 676 4.36 27.07 0.21
N ASP A 677 3.86 26.26 1.15
CA ASP A 677 3.69 24.82 0.98
C ASP A 677 2.44 24.43 0.16
N GLY A 678 1.55 25.40 -0.09
CA GLY A 678 0.29 25.20 -0.79
C GLY A 678 -0.69 24.28 -0.04
N ILE A 679 -0.57 24.17 1.28
CA ILE A 679 -1.43 23.35 2.16
C ILE A 679 -1.95 24.15 3.35
N HIS A 680 -1.07 24.84 4.09
CA HIS A 680 -1.45 25.43 5.37
C HIS A 680 -1.91 26.88 5.23
N LEU A 681 -2.91 27.26 6.02
CA LEU A 681 -3.45 28.61 6.03
C LEU A 681 -2.57 29.57 6.83
N GLN A 682 -2.48 30.80 6.35
CA GLN A 682 -2.02 31.96 7.13
C GLN A 682 -3.18 32.55 7.95
N ALA A 683 -2.90 33.52 8.82
CA ALA A 683 -3.92 34.15 9.69
C ALA A 683 -5.12 34.70 8.89
N ASP A 684 -4.86 35.33 7.74
CA ASP A 684 -5.91 35.84 6.84
C ASP A 684 -6.70 34.73 6.14
N GLY A 685 -6.09 33.56 5.93
CA GLY A 685 -6.76 32.35 5.49
C GLY A 685 -7.73 31.81 6.54
N TYR A 686 -7.32 31.79 7.81
CA TYR A 686 -8.21 31.40 8.91
C TYR A 686 -9.39 32.38 9.09
N LYS A 687 -9.16 33.69 8.90
CA LYS A 687 -10.24 34.69 8.88
C LYS A 687 -11.26 34.42 7.78
N ALA A 688 -10.78 34.17 6.56
CA ALA A 688 -11.64 33.82 5.44
C ALA A 688 -12.43 32.53 5.71
N TRP A 689 -11.78 31.52 6.29
CA TRP A 689 -12.42 30.25 6.64
C TRP A 689 -13.53 30.43 7.69
N ALA A 690 -13.24 31.14 8.80
CA ALA A 690 -14.21 31.39 9.86
C ALA A 690 -15.44 32.15 9.32
N MET A 691 -15.22 33.19 8.51
CA MET A 691 -16.30 33.96 7.88
C MET A 691 -17.15 33.11 6.94
N ALA A 692 -16.53 32.23 6.14
CA ALA A 692 -17.26 31.33 5.26
C ALA A 692 -18.12 30.32 6.05
N LEU A 693 -17.63 29.83 7.20
CA LEU A 693 -18.34 28.86 8.03
C LEU A 693 -19.52 29.43 8.80
N LYS A 694 -19.45 30.71 9.22
CA LYS A 694 -20.47 31.37 10.05
C LYS A 694 -21.91 31.13 9.57
N PRO A 695 -22.30 31.47 8.32
CA PRO A 695 -23.69 31.28 7.88
C PRO A 695 -24.13 29.81 7.87
N MET A 696 -23.24 28.87 7.54
CA MET A 696 -23.55 27.45 7.52
C MET A 696 -23.82 26.91 8.93
N ILE A 697 -22.96 27.27 9.88
CA ILE A 697 -23.08 26.83 11.27
C ILE A 697 -24.31 27.47 11.92
N THR A 698 -24.56 28.77 11.71
CA THR A 698 -25.77 29.44 12.22
C THR A 698 -27.03 28.74 11.74
N LYS A 699 -27.10 28.36 10.45
CA LYS A 699 -28.23 27.60 9.91
C LYS A 699 -28.41 26.27 10.63
N LEU A 700 -27.34 25.47 10.76
CA LEU A 700 -27.41 24.18 11.44
C LEU A 700 -27.81 24.30 12.91
N LEU A 701 -27.34 25.32 13.63
CA LEU A 701 -27.74 25.57 15.02
C LEU A 701 -29.21 25.96 15.16
N ALA A 702 -29.81 26.58 14.13
CA ALA A 702 -31.20 27.02 14.13
C ALA A 702 -32.21 25.92 13.74
N GLU A 703 -31.76 24.87 13.04
CA GLU A 703 -32.60 23.71 12.71
C GLU A 703 -33.11 23.04 14.02
N LYS A 704 -34.40 22.72 14.11
CA LYS A 704 -34.98 22.10 15.31
C LYS A 704 -34.81 20.59 15.33
#